data_AF-A0A3M7EWN3-F1
#
_entry.id   AF-A0A3M7EWN3-F1
#
_cell.length_a   1.000
_cell.length_b   1.000
_cell.length_c   1.000
_cell.angle_alpha   90.00
_cell.angle_beta   90.00
_cell.angle_gamma   90.00
#
_symmetry.space_group_name_H-M   'P 1'
#
loop_
_entity.id
_entity.type
_entity.pdbx_description
1 polymer ?
#
loop_
_entity_poly.entity_id
_entity_poly.type
_entity_poly.pdbx_seq_one_letter_code
_entity_poly.pdbx_strand_id
1 'polypeptide(L)'
;MAGTKERAAPDAGKKRKASAAEELAESSAKKTKHDQPTTSSPAATPDDAQSKNSRKKARSRAKRSQLAEETRGSESPAVKPQPATPAKVKQEAKPKATPPPPQPKTPKQPKETKPLSPATVERRAKNAEREAAEKAAKDREIAALVQAGKSGSLESLKRHRKAEKRRERLAQSQEAAADVPATPASQTRDGRPSGAGKREGDGTPATDERKKEERNAAKKARRAEEKASRRPVGELSVMPTPDTSVVKRRGNKDAQMDDVHEEMQNTGWSLSSSGGGRFIEHDPLFVQHPESGHEFLVSSNGLETHLLSIETSLPVTSCSALPGRIARCFAIDPSKDGVVGIAYDDGSVAQWDWASGAPVQYMDRIKGIPKALQWSGAPSNERANVFALIKDPANGQSVVLKGGKVLYSTQEKLRSLQVLGQSEYILAHGSTTLAIGKRKDGKKGDVDFTWVELPMEKGIACAHARVSTAVTTDRRDAKRQMQLSLAVGNTEGQIYLYPDVIPLFAQKGQASLPSPRVLHWHRSAPSTVTFSQDGNYLISGGKETVLVLWQLETGKKQYLPHLTSEIERVVVNGAGDKYAVQMGDNSIMVLSTSELKPVANFAGIQMALPTSSKKSGLFIDEEQPSVVATLNPRTGNELLLAVPSTQPKEPTEAAGARPFLQTFDIRSSRHITRQALARNNVTDFNLGPEGTPIAPPDVEHLAISPDGMWLASVDTWCPPASDMDSSAFADDADVEEERKARKEAYLKFWHWDAAAELWTLSTRVDSPHTRSGKALGAGEVFQLIANPAGGGFATVGEDDAVKIWRPRAKVRHGLPVLAEDGSEVVEWVCRRSVDLPAPSDRADSPMEDMVESTSTVGACLAFSQDGSLLAAVQLFADDFESDSLVHFLDASTGEFKASKSGGLATPDTVAIGFLDRYFIGVTSQDITVWDLVTDMIKYRAGLPGPDFEPTLAINASNGSFAVARGKHLVVHKPTDAGAVYRARFEAFISTLLAGKDGRGYTIVFDDATLRSLSSTSVPRTLPSADAPATEEAVDAMDVEDPSTSLLLSSAPSSRPSTHTTATQPANDPLRLQAPEDDDRPVVRPEQLASLFDVGQSFAMPPVRDMFEAVVGLFGRKPNARREVEVR
;
A
#
# COMPACT_ATOMS: atom_id res chain seq x y z
N MET A 1 70.47 -9.16 -2.28
CA MET A 1 71.38 -10.29 -1.96
C MET A 1 70.59 -11.59 -2.05
N ALA A 2 71.04 -12.72 -1.47
CA ALA A 2 70.36 -14.04 -1.50
C ALA A 2 68.83 -13.96 -1.22
N GLY A 3 67.94 -14.84 -1.72
CA GLY A 3 68.06 -16.29 -1.97
C GLY A 3 67.36 -17.03 -0.81
N THR A 4 66.59 -18.12 -0.95
CA THR A 4 66.38 -19.15 -2.01
C THR A 4 64.87 -19.47 -2.14
N LYS A 5 64.26 -19.76 -3.29
CA LYS A 5 64.36 -20.96 -4.17
C LYS A 5 64.18 -22.32 -3.47
N GLU A 6 63.08 -23.01 -3.79
CA GLU A 6 63.15 -24.38 -4.33
C GLU A 6 61.94 -24.70 -5.24
N ARG A 7 61.90 -25.90 -5.85
CA ARG A 7 60.92 -26.37 -6.86
C ARG A 7 60.61 -27.85 -6.63
N ALA A 8 59.37 -28.29 -6.82
CA ALA A 8 59.06 -29.58 -7.48
C ALA A 8 57.57 -29.76 -7.82
N ALA A 9 57.31 -30.45 -8.93
CA ALA A 9 56.10 -31.16 -9.35
C ALA A 9 56.55 -32.15 -10.47
N PRO A 10 55.69 -33.03 -11.05
CA PRO A 10 54.40 -33.60 -10.63
C PRO A 10 54.43 -35.16 -10.58
N ASP A 11 53.31 -35.86 -10.34
CA ASP A 11 52.79 -36.94 -11.23
C ASP A 11 51.36 -37.42 -10.82
N ALA A 12 50.76 -38.38 -11.55
CA ALA A 12 49.37 -38.86 -11.43
C ALA A 12 49.22 -40.33 -10.94
N GLY A 13 48.07 -40.68 -10.30
CA GLY A 13 47.92 -41.94 -9.54
C GLY A 13 46.52 -42.61 -9.46
N LYS A 14 45.84 -42.81 -10.59
CA LYS A 14 44.64 -43.67 -10.85
C LYS A 14 44.12 -44.71 -9.79
N LYS A 15 42.78 -44.75 -9.64
CA LYS A 15 41.85 -45.90 -9.40
C LYS A 15 41.69 -46.55 -7.97
N ARG A 16 40.51 -46.36 -7.36
CA ARG A 16 39.40 -47.35 -7.07
C ARG A 16 38.39 -46.66 -6.10
N LYS A 17 37.05 -46.67 -6.20
CA LYS A 17 35.94 -47.61 -6.54
C LYS A 17 35.26 -48.34 -5.35
N ALA A 18 34.21 -47.69 -4.81
CA ALA A 18 32.84 -48.19 -4.58
C ALA A 18 32.38 -48.86 -3.24
N SER A 19 31.05 -48.73 -3.01
CA SER A 19 30.17 -49.33 -1.96
C SER A 19 30.41 -48.91 -0.50
N ALA A 20 29.42 -48.80 0.40
CA ALA A 20 27.93 -48.85 0.38
C ALA A 20 27.42 -47.89 1.51
N ALA A 21 26.32 -47.13 1.42
CA ALA A 21 24.87 -47.42 1.26
C ALA A 21 24.13 -47.74 2.59
N GLU A 22 22.86 -47.26 2.69
CA GLU A 22 21.85 -47.49 3.76
C GLU A 22 22.10 -46.92 5.18
N GLU A 23 21.08 -46.61 6.00
CA GLU A 23 19.81 -45.89 5.72
C GLU A 23 19.15 -45.36 7.03
N LEU A 24 18.12 -44.51 6.87
CA LEU A 24 16.94 -44.29 7.74
C LEU A 24 17.06 -44.10 9.28
N ALA A 25 16.72 -42.87 9.69
CA ALA A 25 15.53 -42.53 10.51
C ALA A 25 15.47 -42.72 12.05
N GLU A 26 14.84 -41.71 12.67
CA GLU A 26 13.91 -41.75 13.82
C GLU A 26 14.23 -42.54 15.10
N SER A 27 14.20 -41.87 16.26
CA SER A 27 12.92 -41.67 17.00
C SER A 27 13.08 -41.14 18.43
N SER A 28 12.05 -40.45 18.93
CA SER A 28 11.89 -40.07 20.34
C SER A 28 11.36 -41.25 21.18
N ALA A 29 11.93 -41.55 22.36
CA ALA A 29 11.40 -42.63 23.21
C ALA A 29 11.67 -42.59 24.73
N LYS A 30 10.66 -42.08 25.49
CA LYS A 30 10.13 -42.68 26.76
C LYS A 30 11.12 -42.67 27.96
N LYS A 31 10.83 -43.14 29.18
CA LYS A 31 9.80 -44.04 29.80
C LYS A 31 9.69 -43.60 31.31
N THR A 32 8.70 -43.94 32.16
CA THR A 32 8.18 -45.26 32.58
C THR A 32 6.72 -45.21 33.10
N LYS A 33 6.23 -46.27 33.77
CA LYS A 33 4.81 -46.57 34.11
C LYS A 33 4.76 -47.58 35.30
N HIS A 34 3.56 -47.82 35.89
CA HIS A 34 3.14 -48.78 36.96
C HIS A 34 2.78 -48.08 38.30
N ASP A 35 1.84 -48.52 39.17
CA ASP A 35 0.78 -49.56 39.10
C ASP A 35 -0.36 -49.32 40.14
N GLN A 36 -1.33 -50.24 40.28
CA GLN A 36 -2.38 -50.30 41.34
C GLN A 36 -2.41 -51.71 42.02
N PRO A 37 -3.35 -52.05 42.94
CA PRO A 37 -3.49 -51.58 44.33
C PRO A 37 -3.68 -52.75 45.35
N THR A 38 -3.78 -52.49 46.66
CA THR A 38 -4.53 -53.34 47.63
C THR A 38 -4.78 -52.64 49.00
N THR A 39 -5.43 -53.32 49.97
CA THR A 39 -6.20 -52.71 51.08
C THR A 39 -5.95 -53.31 52.48
N SER A 40 -6.10 -52.54 53.57
CA SER A 40 -6.96 -52.88 54.75
C SER A 40 -6.88 -51.89 55.96
N SER A 41 -8.04 -51.60 56.57
CA SER A 41 -8.42 -51.60 58.01
C SER A 41 -7.54 -51.02 59.16
N PRO A 42 -8.13 -50.63 60.34
CA PRO A 42 -9.49 -50.12 60.62
C PRO A 42 -9.60 -49.03 61.76
N ALA A 43 -10.85 -48.64 62.05
CA ALA A 43 -11.42 -48.27 63.38
C ALA A 43 -11.44 -46.80 63.90
N ALA A 44 -12.54 -46.09 63.60
CA ALA A 44 -13.33 -45.23 64.53
C ALA A 44 -14.75 -45.00 63.94
N THR A 45 -15.73 -44.59 64.75
CA THR A 45 -17.19 -44.59 64.47
C THR A 45 -17.94 -43.54 65.34
N PRO A 46 -19.27 -43.27 65.19
CA PRO A 46 -20.25 -43.61 64.14
C PRO A 46 -20.92 -42.32 63.54
N ASP A 47 -21.97 -42.30 62.69
CA ASP A 47 -23.08 -43.26 62.39
C ASP A 47 -23.33 -43.52 60.87
N ASP A 48 -24.58 -43.33 60.39
CA ASP A 48 -25.19 -43.93 59.18
C ASP A 48 -26.09 -42.83 58.47
N ALA A 49 -27.02 -43.01 57.52
CA ALA A 49 -27.77 -44.21 57.16
C ALA A 49 -28.31 -44.34 55.71
N GLN A 50 -28.15 -45.57 55.19
CA GLN A 50 -29.04 -46.29 54.24
C GLN A 50 -29.25 -45.75 52.80
N SER A 51 -29.74 -46.54 51.83
CA SER A 51 -29.60 -48.01 51.61
C SER A 51 -30.02 -48.46 50.18
N LYS A 52 -29.04 -48.66 49.28
CA LYS A 52 -29.07 -49.65 48.16
C LYS A 52 -29.98 -49.25 46.96
N ASN A 53 -29.98 -49.87 45.76
CA ASN A 53 -29.45 -51.19 45.33
C ASN A 53 -29.29 -51.41 43.77
N SER A 54 -28.26 -52.16 43.31
CA SER A 54 -28.25 -53.09 42.13
C SER A 54 -28.23 -52.54 40.64
N ARG A 55 -27.82 -53.22 39.52
CA ARG A 55 -27.15 -54.55 39.22
C ARG A 55 -26.68 -54.79 37.70
N LYS A 56 -25.48 -55.38 37.48
CA LYS A 56 -25.03 -56.50 36.53
C LYS A 56 -25.03 -56.50 34.93
N LYS A 57 -23.84 -56.83 34.36
CA LYS A 57 -23.43 -57.88 33.32
C LYS A 57 -23.94 -57.86 31.82
N ALA A 58 -23.40 -58.60 30.80
CA ALA A 58 -22.04 -59.11 30.38
C ALA A 58 -22.01 -60.01 29.07
N ARG A 59 -20.86 -60.07 28.30
CA ARG A 59 -20.43 -61.05 27.20
C ARG A 59 -21.23 -61.03 25.84
N SER A 60 -20.78 -61.51 24.64
CA SER A 60 -19.86 -62.62 24.19
C SER A 60 -19.51 -62.65 22.66
N ARG A 61 -18.50 -63.48 22.22
CA ARG A 61 -18.28 -64.20 20.90
C ARG A 61 -18.20 -63.40 19.54
N ALA A 62 -17.57 -63.86 18.42
CA ALA A 62 -16.65 -65.00 18.10
C ALA A 62 -15.87 -64.86 16.74
N LYS A 63 -14.70 -65.54 16.65
CA LYS A 63 -14.00 -66.28 15.53
C LYS A 63 -14.59 -66.30 14.10
N ARG A 64 -13.84 -66.52 12.98
CA ARG A 64 -12.41 -66.76 12.58
C ARG A 64 -12.31 -66.38 11.05
N SER A 65 -11.30 -66.58 10.18
CA SER A 65 -9.92 -67.14 10.09
C SER A 65 -9.27 -66.48 8.84
N GLN A 66 -7.98 -66.08 8.78
CA GLN A 66 -6.65 -66.75 8.91
C GLN A 66 -6.05 -67.27 7.59
N LEU A 67 -4.78 -66.88 7.36
CA LEU A 67 -3.90 -67.25 6.24
C LEU A 67 -3.05 -68.51 6.55
N ALA A 68 -2.43 -69.04 5.50
CA ALA A 68 -1.15 -69.74 5.41
C ALA A 68 -0.64 -69.58 3.95
N GLU A 69 0.62 -69.63 3.54
CA GLU A 69 1.99 -69.61 4.14
C GLU A 69 2.95 -69.21 2.97
N GLU A 70 4.28 -69.04 3.03
CA GLU A 70 5.33 -69.44 3.99
C GLU A 70 6.54 -68.44 3.96
N THR A 71 7.76 -68.82 4.38
CA THR A 71 8.83 -67.89 4.84
C THR A 71 10.24 -68.06 4.23
N ARG A 72 11.04 -66.98 4.26
CA ARG A 72 12.53 -66.89 4.13
C ARG A 72 13.12 -67.18 2.72
N GLY A 73 14.26 -66.61 2.30
CA GLY A 73 15.10 -65.55 2.90
C GLY A 73 16.45 -65.34 2.14
N SER A 74 17.20 -64.28 2.53
CA SER A 74 18.65 -63.99 2.26
C SER A 74 19.20 -63.73 0.83
N GLU A 75 19.96 -62.61 0.73
CA GLU A 75 21.19 -62.36 -0.05
C GLU A 75 21.22 -62.09 -1.59
N SER A 76 21.54 -60.83 -1.91
CA SER A 76 22.65 -60.43 -2.84
C SER A 76 22.41 -60.56 -4.40
N PRO A 77 23.35 -60.18 -5.30
CA PRO A 77 23.29 -58.83 -5.88
C PRO A 77 23.54 -58.66 -7.42
N ALA A 78 22.90 -57.62 -7.99
CA ALA A 78 23.38 -56.67 -9.03
C ALA A 78 24.12 -57.06 -10.35
N VAL A 79 23.94 -56.18 -11.36
CA VAL A 79 24.78 -55.85 -12.55
C VAL A 79 24.38 -56.43 -13.94
N LYS A 80 24.47 -55.55 -14.96
CA LYS A 80 24.17 -55.72 -16.40
C LYS A 80 25.28 -56.47 -17.17
N PRO A 81 25.05 -56.95 -18.42
CA PRO A 81 25.41 -56.10 -19.57
C PRO A 81 24.51 -56.18 -20.83
N GLN A 82 24.80 -55.29 -21.79
CA GLN A 82 24.41 -55.26 -23.22
C GLN A 82 25.17 -56.35 -24.03
N PRO A 83 24.94 -56.62 -25.37
CA PRO A 83 24.52 -55.66 -26.41
C PRO A 83 23.66 -56.19 -27.60
N ALA A 84 23.42 -55.30 -28.59
CA ALA A 84 23.44 -55.52 -30.06
C ALA A 84 22.31 -54.80 -30.83
N THR A 85 22.68 -54.12 -31.92
CA THR A 85 21.80 -53.63 -33.01
C THR A 85 22.24 -54.31 -34.32
N PRO A 86 21.37 -54.45 -35.35
CA PRO A 86 21.35 -53.41 -36.40
C PRO A 86 20.04 -53.25 -37.24
N ALA A 87 19.85 -52.03 -37.79
CA ALA A 87 19.22 -51.72 -39.10
C ALA A 87 17.72 -52.04 -39.40
N LYS A 88 17.05 -51.50 -40.45
CA LYS A 88 16.97 -50.15 -41.09
C LYS A 88 15.85 -50.16 -42.18
N VAL A 89 15.36 -48.98 -42.62
CA VAL A 89 14.66 -48.68 -43.94
C VAL A 89 13.09 -48.66 -44.05
N LYS A 90 12.53 -47.43 -44.01
CA LYS A 90 11.56 -46.73 -44.93
C LYS A 90 10.06 -47.13 -45.18
N GLN A 91 9.24 -46.05 -45.23
CA GLN A 91 8.05 -45.76 -46.11
C GLN A 91 6.74 -46.57 -45.89
N GLU A 92 5.50 -46.07 -46.09
CA GLU A 92 4.97 -44.75 -46.54
C GLU A 92 3.54 -44.44 -45.98
N ALA A 93 2.84 -43.38 -46.41
CA ALA A 93 1.60 -42.83 -45.80
C ALA A 93 0.34 -42.81 -46.71
N LYS A 94 -0.89 -42.66 -46.15
CA LYS A 94 -2.19 -42.42 -46.86
C LYS A 94 -3.33 -41.87 -45.92
N PRO A 95 -4.56 -41.49 -46.36
CA PRO A 95 -5.09 -40.13 -46.09
C PRO A 95 -6.56 -40.01 -45.57
N LYS A 96 -7.11 -38.78 -45.56
CA LYS A 96 -8.53 -38.40 -45.25
C LYS A 96 -9.55 -38.75 -46.36
N ALA A 97 -10.84 -38.80 -46.01
CA ALA A 97 -12.00 -38.83 -46.94
C ALA A 97 -13.30 -38.25 -46.30
N THR A 98 -14.34 -38.01 -47.12
CA THR A 98 -15.67 -37.41 -46.78
C THR A 98 -16.82 -38.03 -47.64
N PRO A 99 -18.14 -37.70 -47.47
CA PRO A 99 -19.26 -38.67 -47.61
C PRO A 99 -20.12 -38.60 -48.90
N PRO A 100 -21.08 -39.54 -49.08
CA PRO A 100 -22.47 -39.17 -49.44
C PRO A 100 -23.60 -40.02 -48.71
N PRO A 101 -24.74 -40.49 -49.29
CA PRO A 101 -26.12 -39.99 -49.01
C PRO A 101 -27.15 -41.03 -48.41
N PRO A 102 -28.45 -40.70 -48.16
CA PRO A 102 -29.28 -41.38 -47.12
C PRO A 102 -30.65 -42.07 -47.49
N GLN A 103 -31.25 -42.74 -46.49
CA GLN A 103 -32.67 -43.20 -46.30
C GLN A 103 -33.17 -44.48 -47.06
N PRO A 104 -34.26 -45.20 -46.63
CA PRO A 104 -35.32 -44.90 -45.64
C PRO A 104 -35.51 -45.92 -44.46
N LYS A 105 -36.69 -45.96 -43.78
CA LYS A 105 -36.96 -46.62 -42.47
C LYS A 105 -38.16 -47.60 -42.42
N THR A 106 -38.17 -48.57 -41.48
CA THR A 106 -39.28 -49.09 -40.57
C THR A 106 -38.98 -50.52 -40.05
N PRO A 107 -39.68 -51.12 -39.03
CA PRO A 107 -40.12 -50.59 -37.72
C PRO A 107 -39.94 -51.53 -36.47
N LYS A 108 -39.98 -50.97 -35.24
CA LYS A 108 -40.36 -51.55 -33.90
C LYS A 108 -39.64 -52.79 -33.28
N GLN A 109 -39.14 -52.63 -32.04
CA GLN A 109 -39.64 -53.31 -30.80
C GLN A 109 -39.00 -52.73 -29.50
N PRO A 110 -39.62 -52.87 -28.29
CA PRO A 110 -39.10 -52.35 -27.01
C PRO A 110 -38.43 -53.42 -26.11
N LYS A 111 -37.68 -53.00 -25.07
CA LYS A 111 -37.14 -53.87 -23.99
C LYS A 111 -37.11 -53.19 -22.61
N GLU A 112 -36.98 -54.03 -21.58
CA GLU A 112 -37.17 -53.73 -20.14
C GLU A 112 -35.97 -53.06 -19.46
N THR A 113 -36.20 -52.46 -18.28
CA THR A 113 -35.18 -51.83 -17.42
C THR A 113 -34.90 -52.63 -16.14
N LYS A 114 -33.66 -52.49 -15.61
CA LYS A 114 -33.17 -53.23 -14.42
C LYS A 114 -33.40 -52.48 -13.10
N PRO A 115 -33.46 -53.18 -11.95
CA PRO A 115 -33.60 -52.56 -10.62
C PRO A 115 -32.36 -51.77 -10.17
N LEU A 116 -32.58 -50.82 -9.25
CA LEU A 116 -31.56 -49.91 -8.69
C LEU A 116 -30.79 -50.51 -7.51
N SER A 117 -29.63 -49.93 -7.20
CA SER A 117 -28.70 -50.45 -6.16
C SER A 117 -29.10 -50.06 -4.72
N PRO A 118 -28.71 -50.85 -3.70
CA PRO A 118 -29.08 -50.58 -2.30
C PRO A 118 -28.64 -49.20 -1.77
N ALA A 119 -27.45 -48.72 -2.15
CA ALA A 119 -26.95 -47.41 -1.74
C ALA A 119 -27.84 -46.25 -2.21
N THR A 120 -28.53 -46.39 -3.34
CA THR A 120 -29.50 -45.40 -3.84
C THR A 120 -30.78 -45.41 -3.00
N VAL A 121 -31.17 -46.56 -2.43
CA VAL A 121 -32.31 -46.69 -1.51
C VAL A 121 -31.98 -46.06 -0.16
N GLU A 122 -30.80 -46.35 0.40
CA GLU A 122 -30.36 -45.81 1.70
C GLU A 122 -30.20 -44.28 1.65
N ARG A 123 -29.65 -43.73 0.55
CA ARG A 123 -29.55 -42.28 0.36
C ARG A 123 -30.93 -41.61 0.23
N ARG A 124 -31.92 -42.28 -0.37
CA ARG A 124 -33.30 -41.78 -0.42
C ARG A 124 -33.98 -41.81 0.96
N ALA A 125 -33.74 -42.84 1.76
CA ALA A 125 -34.26 -42.92 3.13
C ALA A 125 -33.76 -41.75 4.00
N LYS A 126 -32.44 -41.49 3.99
CA LYS A 126 -31.81 -40.39 4.76
C LYS A 126 -32.29 -39.00 4.32
N ASN A 127 -32.59 -38.80 3.02
CA ASN A 127 -33.20 -37.55 2.56
C ASN A 127 -34.64 -37.38 3.07
N ALA A 128 -35.48 -38.43 2.97
CA ALA A 128 -36.86 -38.38 3.44
C ALA A 128 -36.96 -38.14 4.97
N GLU A 129 -36.02 -38.71 5.74
CA GLU A 129 -35.91 -38.50 7.18
C GLU A 129 -35.51 -37.05 7.53
N ARG A 130 -34.63 -36.43 6.73
CA ARG A 130 -34.27 -35.00 6.85
C ARG A 130 -35.45 -34.07 6.50
N GLU A 131 -36.16 -34.35 5.41
CA GLU A 131 -37.37 -33.59 5.01
C GLU A 131 -38.48 -33.68 6.08
N ALA A 132 -38.66 -34.86 6.69
CA ALA A 132 -39.60 -35.05 7.79
C ALA A 132 -39.20 -34.24 9.05
N ALA A 133 -37.92 -34.20 9.39
CA ALA A 133 -37.40 -33.43 10.52
C ALA A 133 -37.55 -31.91 10.31
N GLU A 134 -37.23 -31.40 9.12
CA GLU A 134 -37.38 -29.98 8.79
C GLU A 134 -38.85 -29.54 8.83
N LYS A 135 -39.75 -30.37 8.30
CA LYS A 135 -41.19 -30.13 8.39
C LYS A 135 -41.67 -30.11 9.85
N ALA A 136 -41.22 -31.04 10.68
CA ALA A 136 -41.58 -31.09 12.10
C ALA A 136 -41.05 -29.89 12.91
N ALA A 137 -39.95 -29.26 12.48
CA ALA A 137 -39.48 -28.00 13.06
C ALA A 137 -40.41 -26.83 12.69
N LYS A 138 -40.74 -26.69 11.39
CA LYS A 138 -41.65 -25.63 10.88
C LYS A 138 -43.07 -25.76 11.44
N ASP A 139 -43.58 -26.98 11.62
CA ASP A 139 -44.88 -27.21 12.26
C ASP A 139 -44.89 -26.81 13.76
N ARG A 140 -43.74 -26.85 14.47
CA ARG A 140 -43.60 -26.34 15.85
C ARG A 140 -43.51 -24.81 15.90
N GLU A 141 -42.79 -24.20 14.98
CA GLU A 141 -42.68 -22.75 14.82
C GLU A 141 -44.06 -22.11 14.58
N ILE A 142 -44.86 -22.71 13.69
CA ILE A 142 -46.25 -22.31 13.45
C ILE A 142 -47.12 -22.46 14.72
N ALA A 143 -46.92 -23.51 15.51
CA ALA A 143 -47.65 -23.69 16.77
C ALA A 143 -47.30 -22.60 17.81
N ALA A 144 -46.04 -22.19 17.90
CA ALA A 144 -45.61 -21.07 18.75
C ALA A 144 -46.22 -19.73 18.30
N LEU A 145 -46.23 -19.46 16.99
CA LEU A 145 -46.87 -18.26 16.42
C LEU A 145 -48.39 -18.21 16.67
N VAL A 146 -49.06 -19.37 16.71
CA VAL A 146 -50.49 -19.46 17.07
C VAL A 146 -50.72 -19.17 18.56
N GLN A 147 -49.80 -19.59 19.45
CA GLN A 147 -49.86 -19.22 20.87
C GLN A 147 -49.56 -17.73 21.12
N ALA A 148 -48.82 -17.07 20.22
CA ALA A 148 -48.46 -15.65 20.31
C ALA A 148 -49.55 -14.65 19.84
N GLY A 149 -50.78 -15.11 19.58
CA GLY A 149 -51.97 -14.25 19.43
C GLY A 149 -52.08 -13.36 18.17
N LYS A 150 -51.10 -13.36 17.26
CA LYS A 150 -51.07 -12.48 16.07
C LYS A 150 -51.95 -13.01 14.92
N SER A 151 -53.27 -12.91 15.07
CA SER A 151 -54.28 -13.44 14.14
C SER A 151 -54.21 -12.90 12.69
N GLY A 152 -53.77 -11.66 12.48
CA GLY A 152 -53.77 -11.00 11.17
C GLY A 152 -52.86 -11.63 10.10
N SER A 153 -51.81 -12.34 10.48
CA SER A 153 -50.83 -12.92 9.54
C SER A 153 -51.35 -14.17 8.81
N LEU A 154 -52.40 -14.81 9.32
CA LEU A 154 -52.81 -16.14 8.84
C LEU A 154 -53.53 -16.12 7.47
N GLU A 155 -54.09 -14.99 7.05
CA GLU A 155 -54.72 -14.80 5.73
C GLU A 155 -53.69 -14.58 4.61
N SER A 156 -52.66 -13.75 4.85
CA SER A 156 -51.66 -13.40 3.84
C SER A 156 -50.83 -14.61 3.42
N LEU A 157 -50.32 -15.41 4.36
CA LEU A 157 -49.60 -16.66 4.04
C LEU A 157 -50.49 -17.66 3.28
N LYS A 158 -51.79 -17.75 3.61
CA LYS A 158 -52.74 -18.62 2.88
C LYS A 158 -52.98 -18.16 1.45
N ARG A 159 -52.93 -16.84 1.18
CA ARG A 159 -53.00 -16.30 -0.19
C ARG A 159 -51.69 -16.54 -0.95
N HIS A 160 -50.54 -16.28 -0.34
CA HIS A 160 -49.21 -16.45 -0.95
C HIS A 160 -48.99 -17.91 -1.40
N ARG A 161 -49.19 -18.88 -0.48
CA ARG A 161 -49.03 -20.32 -0.75
C ARG A 161 -50.00 -20.86 -1.81
N LYS A 162 -51.10 -20.15 -2.09
CA LYS A 162 -52.08 -20.48 -3.14
C LYS A 162 -51.70 -19.89 -4.51
N ALA A 163 -50.92 -18.81 -4.54
CA ALA A 163 -50.30 -18.28 -5.76
C ALA A 163 -49.06 -19.09 -6.16
N GLU A 164 -48.22 -19.45 -5.19
CA GLU A 164 -47.01 -20.27 -5.35
C GLU A 164 -47.32 -21.64 -5.99
N LYS A 165 -48.25 -22.41 -5.42
CA LYS A 165 -48.74 -23.68 -6.02
C LYS A 165 -49.44 -23.53 -7.38
N ARG A 166 -49.81 -22.31 -7.78
CA ARG A 166 -50.32 -22.01 -9.12
C ARG A 166 -49.17 -21.73 -10.09
N ARG A 167 -48.07 -21.12 -9.64
CA ARG A 167 -46.81 -20.95 -10.38
C ARG A 167 -46.14 -22.30 -10.68
N GLU A 168 -45.95 -23.16 -9.68
CA GLU A 168 -45.38 -24.52 -9.87
C GLU A 168 -46.13 -25.33 -10.94
N ARG A 169 -47.48 -25.28 -10.89
CA ARG A 169 -48.34 -25.97 -11.86
C ARG A 169 -48.30 -25.40 -13.27
N LEU A 170 -47.92 -24.13 -13.46
CA LEU A 170 -47.62 -23.60 -14.79
C LEU A 170 -46.24 -24.05 -15.27
N ALA A 171 -45.21 -23.96 -14.43
CA ALA A 171 -43.84 -24.36 -14.78
C ALA A 171 -43.77 -25.83 -15.25
N GLN A 172 -44.36 -26.75 -14.47
CA GLN A 172 -44.44 -28.18 -14.81
C GLN A 172 -45.27 -28.48 -16.07
N SER A 173 -46.01 -27.50 -16.62
CA SER A 173 -46.74 -27.63 -17.89
C SER A 173 -45.94 -27.11 -19.11
N GLN A 174 -44.81 -26.43 -18.89
CA GLN A 174 -43.99 -25.83 -19.97
C GLN A 174 -42.70 -26.61 -20.28
N GLU A 175 -42.14 -27.37 -19.34
CA GLU A 175 -40.97 -28.23 -19.60
C GLU A 175 -41.28 -29.51 -20.42
N ALA A 176 -42.55 -29.76 -20.74
CA ALA A 176 -43.00 -30.97 -21.42
C ALA A 176 -43.00 -30.89 -22.97
N ALA A 177 -42.36 -29.88 -23.60
CA ALA A 177 -42.51 -29.65 -25.04
C ALA A 177 -41.35 -28.91 -25.78
N ALA A 178 -40.08 -29.34 -25.65
CA ALA A 178 -39.06 -29.03 -26.68
C ALA A 178 -37.78 -29.90 -26.56
N ASP A 179 -37.47 -30.73 -27.57
CA ASP A 179 -36.08 -31.00 -28.00
C ASP A 179 -36.00 -31.64 -29.41
N VAL A 180 -34.91 -31.34 -30.16
CA VAL A 180 -34.38 -32.02 -31.38
C VAL A 180 -35.28 -32.13 -32.66
N PRO A 181 -34.82 -31.81 -33.91
CA PRO A 181 -33.88 -30.75 -34.37
C PRO A 181 -34.17 -30.14 -35.80
N ALA A 182 -33.28 -29.24 -36.24
CA ALA A 182 -32.70 -29.10 -37.60
C ALA A 182 -33.51 -28.67 -38.87
N THR A 183 -33.27 -27.40 -39.29
CA THR A 183 -32.67 -26.94 -40.59
C THR A 183 -33.26 -27.35 -41.99
N PRO A 184 -32.95 -26.66 -43.12
CA PRO A 184 -34.04 -26.11 -43.97
C PRO A 184 -34.01 -26.48 -45.47
N ALA A 185 -35.17 -26.33 -46.16
CA ALA A 185 -35.22 -26.23 -47.63
C ALA A 185 -36.49 -25.50 -48.17
N SER A 186 -36.26 -24.38 -48.87
CA SER A 186 -36.78 -24.01 -50.20
C SER A 186 -38.13 -24.58 -50.73
N GLN A 187 -39.10 -23.67 -50.95
CA GLN A 187 -40.12 -23.65 -52.05
C GLN A 187 -41.14 -24.83 -52.11
N THR A 188 -42.40 -24.75 -52.55
CA THR A 188 -43.14 -23.89 -53.52
C THR A 188 -44.67 -23.95 -53.28
N ARG A 189 -45.43 -22.90 -53.67
CA ARG A 189 -46.79 -22.95 -54.32
C ARG A 189 -47.97 -23.56 -53.50
N ASP A 190 -49.26 -23.36 -53.81
CA ASP A 190 -50.01 -22.44 -54.70
C ASP A 190 -51.40 -22.21 -54.07
N GLY A 191 -52.09 -21.08 -54.30
CA GLY A 191 -53.47 -20.88 -53.80
C GLY A 191 -54.01 -19.44 -53.84
N ARG A 192 -54.78 -19.10 -54.87
CA ARG A 192 -55.52 -17.82 -55.09
C ARG A 192 -57.05 -18.05 -54.96
N PRO A 193 -57.96 -17.05 -55.08
CA PRO A 193 -57.82 -15.62 -55.45
C PRO A 193 -58.12 -14.70 -54.25
N SER A 194 -58.59 -13.44 -54.27
CA SER A 194 -59.01 -12.42 -55.27
C SER A 194 -58.96 -11.04 -54.57
N GLY A 195 -58.89 -9.86 -55.22
CA GLY A 195 -58.75 -9.46 -56.63
C GLY A 195 -58.26 -7.99 -56.66
N ALA A 196 -57.34 -7.62 -57.57
CA ALA A 196 -57.61 -6.94 -58.86
C ALA A 196 -58.10 -5.47 -58.71
N GLY A 197 -57.45 -4.44 -59.29
CA GLY A 197 -56.25 -4.38 -60.15
C GLY A 197 -55.55 -3.00 -60.07
N LYS A 198 -54.26 -2.89 -60.43
CA LYS A 198 -53.70 -2.52 -61.77
C LYS A 198 -53.93 -1.03 -62.15
N ARG A 199 -52.97 -0.30 -62.74
CA ARG A 199 -51.91 -0.72 -63.70
C ARG A 199 -50.69 0.25 -63.75
N GLU A 200 -49.45 -0.28 -63.74
CA GLU A 200 -48.38 -0.21 -64.80
C GLU A 200 -47.83 1.19 -65.18
N GLY A 201 -46.50 1.38 -65.09
CA GLY A 201 -45.73 2.56 -65.54
C GLY A 201 -44.23 2.43 -65.22
N ASP A 202 -43.36 2.65 -66.21
CA ASP A 202 -41.91 2.30 -66.24
C ASP A 202 -40.98 3.37 -65.61
N GLY A 203 -39.72 3.03 -65.29
CA GLY A 203 -38.67 3.99 -64.93
C GLY A 203 -37.59 3.53 -63.92
N THR A 204 -36.32 3.83 -64.21
CA THR A 204 -35.14 3.66 -63.34
C THR A 204 -34.48 5.03 -63.03
N PRO A 205 -33.34 5.13 -62.31
CA PRO A 205 -33.12 4.71 -60.91
C PRO A 205 -32.49 5.83 -60.04
N ALA A 206 -32.95 6.03 -58.78
CA ALA A 206 -32.23 6.90 -57.81
C ALA A 206 -32.69 6.72 -56.34
N THR A 207 -31.89 7.33 -55.45
CA THR A 207 -32.13 7.73 -54.03
C THR A 207 -32.02 6.71 -52.89
N ASP A 208 -30.85 6.67 -52.24
CA ASP A 208 -30.72 6.28 -50.82
C ASP A 208 -29.74 7.17 -49.99
N GLU A 209 -29.34 8.34 -50.52
CA GLU A 209 -28.46 9.26 -49.76
C GLU A 209 -29.23 10.30 -48.92
N ARG A 210 -30.44 10.71 -49.35
CA ARG A 210 -31.16 11.86 -48.75
C ARG A 210 -31.49 11.72 -47.26
N LYS A 211 -31.74 10.50 -46.77
CA LYS A 211 -32.01 10.26 -45.33
C LYS A 211 -30.78 10.40 -44.42
N LYS A 212 -29.58 10.53 -44.99
CA LYS A 212 -28.33 10.72 -44.22
C LYS A 212 -27.99 12.21 -44.01
N GLU A 213 -28.47 13.09 -44.87
CA GLU A 213 -28.21 14.53 -44.82
C GLU A 213 -29.10 15.27 -43.80
N GLU A 214 -30.41 14.99 -43.79
CA GLU A 214 -31.37 15.64 -42.85
C GLU A 214 -30.95 15.46 -41.38
N ARG A 215 -30.49 14.26 -41.02
CA ARG A 215 -30.00 13.93 -39.67
C ARG A 215 -28.73 14.70 -39.28
N ASN A 216 -27.90 15.10 -40.26
CA ASN A 216 -26.72 15.92 -40.03
C ASN A 216 -27.05 17.42 -40.00
N ALA A 217 -28.04 17.89 -40.76
CA ALA A 217 -28.50 19.27 -40.72
C ALA A 217 -29.02 19.67 -39.33
N ALA A 218 -29.91 18.87 -38.75
CA ALA A 218 -30.48 19.11 -37.42
C ALA A 218 -29.40 19.19 -36.32
N LYS A 219 -28.36 18.36 -36.39
CA LYS A 219 -27.26 18.35 -35.43
C LYS A 219 -26.26 19.51 -35.61
N LYS A 220 -26.31 20.22 -36.75
CA LYS A 220 -25.46 21.39 -37.05
C LYS A 220 -26.14 22.71 -36.68
N ALA A 221 -27.46 22.81 -36.84
CA ALA A 221 -28.25 23.97 -36.43
C ALA A 221 -28.15 24.24 -34.92
N ARG A 222 -28.37 23.22 -34.09
CA ARG A 222 -28.35 23.32 -32.62
C ARG A 222 -26.97 23.69 -32.01
N ARG A 223 -25.91 23.76 -32.84
CA ARG A 223 -24.55 24.18 -32.45
C ARG A 223 -24.17 25.57 -32.98
N ALA A 224 -25.13 26.30 -33.55
CA ALA A 224 -24.96 27.67 -34.05
C ALA A 224 -25.53 28.72 -33.08
N GLU A 225 -26.68 28.46 -32.44
CA GLU A 225 -27.30 29.39 -31.47
C GLU A 225 -26.41 29.64 -30.25
N GLU A 226 -25.74 28.59 -29.74
CA GLU A 226 -24.79 28.63 -28.62
C GLU A 226 -23.54 29.50 -28.88
N LYS A 227 -23.35 29.99 -30.12
CA LYS A 227 -22.20 30.81 -30.53
C LYS A 227 -22.55 32.25 -30.96
N ALA A 228 -23.80 32.67 -30.80
CA ALA A 228 -24.27 33.99 -31.25
C ALA A 228 -24.12 35.13 -30.23
N SER A 229 -23.85 34.86 -28.95
CA SER A 229 -23.94 35.83 -27.86
C SER A 229 -22.59 36.17 -27.17
N ARG A 230 -21.64 36.77 -27.92
CA ARG A 230 -20.54 37.64 -27.39
C ARG A 230 -19.61 38.15 -28.50
N ARG A 231 -19.57 39.47 -28.76
CA ARG A 231 -18.40 40.28 -29.19
C ARG A 231 -18.73 41.81 -29.14
N PRO A 232 -17.73 42.73 -29.13
CA PRO A 232 -17.88 44.07 -28.52
C PRO A 232 -17.62 45.24 -29.50
N VAL A 233 -17.60 46.50 -28.99
CA VAL A 233 -16.64 47.63 -29.28
C VAL A 233 -17.22 49.02 -28.90
N GLY A 234 -16.40 49.92 -28.34
CA GLY A 234 -16.29 51.34 -28.80
C GLY A 234 -17.08 52.50 -28.13
N GLU A 235 -16.47 53.13 -27.12
CA GLU A 235 -16.23 54.60 -26.93
C GLU A 235 -17.28 55.76 -27.08
N LEU A 236 -17.24 56.65 -26.07
CA LEU A 236 -17.25 58.15 -26.07
C LEU A 236 -18.55 59.04 -26.04
N SER A 237 -18.76 59.67 -24.86
CA SER A 237 -19.40 61.01 -24.59
C SER A 237 -20.93 61.17 -24.82
N VAL A 238 -21.72 62.11 -24.23
CA VAL A 238 -21.53 63.42 -23.54
C VAL A 238 -22.49 63.54 -22.29
N MET A 239 -22.40 64.60 -21.46
CA MET A 239 -23.23 64.91 -20.26
C MET A 239 -24.31 66.01 -20.54
N PRO A 240 -25.05 66.66 -19.60
CA PRO A 240 -25.27 66.46 -18.13
C PRO A 240 -26.72 66.68 -17.55
N THR A 241 -26.95 66.24 -16.28
CA THR A 241 -27.88 66.80 -15.22
C THR A 241 -29.42 66.85 -15.41
N PRO A 242 -30.25 67.02 -14.33
CA PRO A 242 -30.01 66.87 -12.86
C PRO A 242 -31.06 66.01 -12.08
N ASP A 243 -30.72 65.69 -10.81
CA ASP A 243 -31.57 65.39 -9.61
C ASP A 243 -32.69 64.30 -9.65
N THR A 244 -33.01 63.56 -8.57
CA THR A 244 -32.91 63.82 -7.11
C THR A 244 -32.37 62.63 -6.27
N SER A 245 -32.19 62.89 -4.97
CA SER A 245 -31.44 62.13 -3.94
C SER A 245 -32.03 60.81 -3.41
N VAL A 246 -31.15 59.82 -3.15
CA VAL A 246 -31.20 58.90 -1.97
C VAL A 246 -29.77 58.67 -1.45
N VAL A 247 -29.60 58.42 -0.14
CA VAL A 247 -28.30 58.31 0.57
C VAL A 247 -27.60 56.96 0.34
N LYS A 248 -26.27 56.98 0.21
CA LYS A 248 -25.43 55.79 -0.08
C LYS A 248 -24.89 55.09 1.17
N ARG A 249 -25.01 53.75 1.24
CA ARG A 249 -23.98 52.91 1.88
C ARG A 249 -22.71 52.96 1.02
N ARG A 250 -21.51 53.02 1.64
CA ARG A 250 -20.24 52.89 0.90
C ARG A 250 -19.92 51.41 0.71
N GLY A 251 -20.08 50.90 -0.51
CA GLY A 251 -19.43 49.64 -0.90
C GLY A 251 -17.91 49.86 -1.01
N ASN A 252 -17.12 48.89 -0.55
CA ASN A 252 -15.71 48.85 -0.88
C ASN A 252 -15.55 48.25 -2.29
N LYS A 253 -14.47 48.59 -3.01
CA LYS A 253 -14.30 48.17 -4.40
C LYS A 253 -13.81 46.72 -4.49
N ASP A 254 -14.30 46.00 -5.48
CA ASP A 254 -13.65 44.78 -5.97
C ASP A 254 -12.22 45.11 -6.39
N ALA A 255 -11.25 44.52 -5.70
CA ALA A 255 -9.85 44.53 -6.11
C ALA A 255 -9.66 43.36 -7.08
N GLN A 256 -9.51 43.68 -8.36
CA GLN A 256 -9.14 42.73 -9.40
C GLN A 256 -7.75 42.15 -9.06
N MET A 257 -7.70 40.88 -8.64
CA MET A 257 -6.45 40.23 -8.24
C MET A 257 -5.63 39.84 -9.46
N ASP A 258 -4.44 40.42 -9.58
CA ASP A 258 -3.36 39.91 -10.44
C ASP A 258 -2.78 38.59 -9.88
N ASP A 259 -1.97 37.88 -10.68
CA ASP A 259 -1.31 36.64 -10.26
C ASP A 259 -0.28 36.88 -9.15
N VAL A 260 -0.67 36.58 -7.90
CA VAL A 260 0.20 36.66 -6.72
C VAL A 260 1.17 35.46 -6.69
N HIS A 261 2.25 35.56 -7.47
CA HIS A 261 3.48 34.82 -7.20
C HIS A 261 4.14 35.39 -5.94
N GLU A 262 4.39 34.53 -4.95
CA GLU A 262 5.25 34.75 -3.78
C GLU A 262 5.31 36.20 -3.23
N GLU A 263 4.17 36.73 -2.76
CA GLU A 263 4.21 37.85 -1.80
C GLU A 263 4.73 37.38 -0.44
N MET A 264 6.02 37.06 -0.39
CA MET A 264 6.77 36.81 0.84
C MET A 264 7.08 38.13 1.56
N GLN A 265 6.04 38.95 1.75
CA GLN A 265 6.07 40.12 2.62
C GLN A 265 6.29 39.67 4.08
N ASN A 266 6.72 40.61 4.92
CA ASN A 266 7.46 40.35 6.16
C ASN A 266 6.57 39.86 7.34
N THR A 267 5.90 38.73 7.17
CA THR A 267 4.83 38.17 8.03
C THR A 267 5.33 37.43 9.28
N GLY A 268 6.63 37.16 9.41
CA GLY A 268 7.17 36.36 10.52
C GLY A 268 6.83 34.86 10.43
N TRP A 269 6.56 34.37 9.22
CA TRP A 269 6.38 32.95 8.90
C TRP A 269 7.29 32.54 7.74
N SER A 270 7.76 31.29 7.74
CA SER A 270 8.62 30.72 6.71
C SER A 270 8.27 29.25 6.44
N LEU A 271 8.18 28.90 5.16
CA LEU A 271 7.82 27.56 4.68
C LEU A 271 9.08 26.78 4.32
N SER A 272 9.12 25.48 4.64
CA SER A 272 10.21 24.60 4.24
C SER A 272 10.19 24.24 2.75
N SER A 273 11.31 23.68 2.27
CA SER A 273 11.31 22.82 1.09
C SER A 273 10.35 21.63 1.27
N SER A 274 9.95 21.02 0.16
CA SER A 274 9.16 19.79 0.12
C SER A 274 10.00 18.57 0.52
N GLY A 275 9.61 17.88 1.60
CA GLY A 275 10.11 16.56 1.98
C GLY A 275 9.21 15.43 1.49
N GLY A 276 9.63 14.18 1.68
CA GLY A 276 8.83 12.99 1.33
C GLY A 276 8.73 12.71 -0.18
N GLY A 277 7.51 12.55 -0.69
CA GLY A 277 7.21 12.29 -2.10
C GLY A 277 7.13 10.81 -2.49
N ARG A 278 6.73 10.55 -3.75
CA ARG A 278 6.56 9.20 -4.33
C ARG A 278 7.68 8.88 -5.32
N PHE A 279 8.29 7.70 -5.21
CA PHE A 279 9.26 7.21 -6.19
C PHE A 279 8.65 7.15 -7.59
N ILE A 280 9.36 7.67 -8.59
CA ILE A 280 8.87 7.74 -9.97
C ILE A 280 8.74 6.36 -10.61
N GLU A 281 7.97 6.26 -11.69
CA GLU A 281 7.76 5.03 -12.47
C GLU A 281 8.98 4.62 -13.34
N HIS A 282 10.19 4.64 -12.77
CA HIS A 282 11.45 4.32 -13.44
C HIS A 282 12.21 3.21 -12.71
N ASP A 283 12.97 2.40 -13.45
CA ASP A 283 13.86 1.40 -12.87
C ASP A 283 14.91 2.07 -11.95
N PRO A 284 15.08 1.63 -10.68
CA PRO A 284 16.15 2.13 -9.81
C PRO A 284 17.51 1.58 -10.28
N LEU A 285 18.56 2.40 -10.22
CA LEU A 285 19.85 2.08 -10.85
C LEU A 285 20.96 1.82 -9.82
N PHE A 286 21.58 0.64 -9.90
CA PHE A 286 22.80 0.35 -9.15
C PHE A 286 23.99 1.13 -9.72
N VAL A 287 24.73 1.82 -8.86
CA VAL A 287 25.95 2.57 -9.19
C VAL A 287 27.08 2.17 -8.23
N GLN A 288 28.33 2.34 -8.66
CA GLN A 288 29.51 2.07 -7.83
C GLN A 288 30.35 3.33 -7.69
N HIS A 289 30.95 3.56 -6.51
CA HIS A 289 31.82 4.72 -6.30
C HIS A 289 33.19 4.50 -6.98
N PRO A 290 33.67 5.43 -7.84
CA PRO A 290 34.83 5.19 -8.70
C PRO A 290 36.11 4.75 -7.99
N GLU A 291 36.38 5.30 -6.79
CA GLU A 291 37.64 5.06 -6.07
C GLU A 291 37.57 3.89 -5.08
N SER A 292 36.37 3.56 -4.58
CA SER A 292 36.20 2.68 -3.41
C SER A 292 35.33 1.45 -3.67
N GLY A 293 34.61 1.41 -4.79
CA GLY A 293 33.85 0.23 -5.22
C GLY A 293 32.56 -0.05 -4.45
N HIS A 294 32.24 0.70 -3.39
CA HIS A 294 30.97 0.55 -2.66
C HIS A 294 29.77 0.74 -3.60
N GLU A 295 28.74 -0.11 -3.46
CA GLU A 295 27.52 -0.05 -4.26
C GLU A 295 26.46 0.84 -3.61
N PHE A 296 25.87 1.72 -4.42
CA PHE A 296 24.75 2.59 -4.06
C PHE A 296 23.59 2.37 -5.04
N LEU A 297 22.39 2.80 -4.65
CA LEU A 297 21.19 2.75 -5.48
C LEU A 297 20.71 4.18 -5.77
N VAL A 298 20.46 4.49 -7.04
CA VAL A 298 19.90 5.78 -7.45
C VAL A 298 18.41 5.63 -7.71
N SER A 299 17.61 6.50 -7.08
CA SER A 299 16.17 6.60 -7.28
C SER A 299 15.71 8.06 -7.18
N SER A 300 14.51 8.40 -7.63
CA SER A 300 13.98 9.76 -7.56
C SER A 300 12.53 9.78 -7.08
N ASN A 301 12.18 10.77 -6.26
CA ASN A 301 10.81 11.08 -5.84
C ASN A 301 10.14 12.14 -6.75
N GLY A 302 10.73 12.41 -7.92
CA GLY A 302 10.29 13.44 -8.87
C GLY A 302 10.84 14.83 -8.56
N LEU A 303 10.82 15.25 -7.30
CA LEU A 303 11.35 16.56 -6.87
C LEU A 303 12.85 16.53 -6.56
N GLU A 304 13.40 15.38 -6.21
CA GLU A 304 14.81 15.14 -5.96
C GLU A 304 15.23 13.77 -6.51
N THR A 305 16.50 13.62 -6.88
CA THR A 305 17.13 12.32 -7.20
C THR A 305 18.11 11.99 -6.09
N HIS A 306 17.89 10.86 -5.41
CA HIS A 306 18.63 10.43 -4.23
C HIS A 306 19.68 9.38 -4.57
N LEU A 307 20.86 9.50 -3.96
CA LEU A 307 21.86 8.44 -3.85
C LEU A 307 21.64 7.71 -2.52
N LEU A 308 21.32 6.43 -2.58
CA LEU A 308 20.92 5.62 -1.43
C LEU A 308 22.02 4.60 -1.09
N SER A 309 22.51 4.59 0.15
CA SER A 309 23.50 3.61 0.62
C SER A 309 22.84 2.28 0.93
N ILE A 310 23.32 1.23 0.26
CA ILE A 310 22.86 -0.16 0.47
C ILE A 310 23.35 -0.68 1.83
N GLU A 311 24.47 -0.17 2.35
CA GLU A 311 25.05 -0.62 3.63
C GLU A 311 24.33 -0.05 4.86
N THR A 312 23.80 1.18 4.76
CA THR A 312 23.13 1.84 5.90
C THR A 312 21.62 1.97 5.76
N SER A 313 21.05 1.66 4.58
CA SER A 313 19.64 1.95 4.25
C SER A 313 19.25 3.43 4.40
N LEU A 314 20.20 4.35 4.14
CA LEU A 314 20.00 5.80 4.23
C LEU A 314 20.27 6.52 2.89
N PRO A 315 19.59 7.65 2.60
CA PRO A 315 20.06 8.60 1.60
C PRO A 315 21.39 9.23 2.06
N VAL A 316 22.32 9.36 1.12
CA VAL A 316 23.68 9.92 1.34
C VAL A 316 23.75 11.36 0.83
N THR A 317 23.14 11.62 -0.32
CA THR A 317 23.10 12.92 -0.99
C THR A 317 21.94 12.93 -1.98
N SER A 318 21.41 14.11 -2.30
CA SER A 318 20.36 14.28 -3.31
C SER A 318 20.68 15.41 -4.30
N CYS A 319 20.13 15.30 -5.49
CA CYS A 319 20.07 16.34 -6.51
C CYS A 319 18.62 16.81 -6.62
N SER A 320 18.28 17.91 -5.96
CA SER A 320 16.97 18.57 -6.08
C SER A 320 16.75 19.08 -7.51
N ALA A 321 15.52 18.95 -8.00
CA ALA A 321 15.07 19.57 -9.24
C ALA A 321 15.01 21.09 -9.09
N LEU A 322 15.10 21.81 -10.21
CA LEU A 322 14.79 23.24 -10.23
C LEU A 322 13.27 23.45 -10.01
N PRO A 323 12.85 24.55 -9.35
CA PRO A 323 11.44 24.83 -9.10
C PRO A 323 10.58 24.74 -10.38
N GLY A 324 9.42 24.09 -10.27
CA GLY A 324 8.52 23.85 -11.40
C GLY A 324 9.00 22.80 -12.41
N ARG A 325 9.94 21.92 -12.04
CA ARG A 325 10.35 20.74 -12.85
C ARG A 325 10.22 19.46 -12.05
N ILE A 326 9.91 18.37 -12.76
CA ILE A 326 9.77 17.02 -12.19
C ILE A 326 10.67 16.06 -12.97
N ALA A 327 11.56 15.34 -12.27
CA ALA A 327 12.37 14.28 -12.85
C ALA A 327 11.48 13.16 -13.40
N ARG A 328 11.71 12.76 -14.66
CA ARG A 328 10.90 11.75 -15.37
C ARG A 328 11.62 10.43 -15.60
N CYS A 329 12.94 10.48 -15.78
CA CYS A 329 13.79 9.31 -15.98
C CYS A 329 15.26 9.70 -15.76
N PHE A 330 16.11 8.71 -15.45
CA PHE A 330 17.54 8.91 -15.19
C PHE A 330 18.37 7.73 -15.72
N ALA A 331 19.64 7.96 -16.04
CA ALA A 331 20.55 6.97 -16.63
C ALA A 331 22.00 7.20 -16.21
N ILE A 332 22.78 6.13 -16.06
CA ILE A 332 24.23 6.20 -15.73
C ILE A 332 25.03 6.48 -17.01
N ASP A 333 26.12 7.24 -16.93
CA ASP A 333 27.09 7.37 -18.03
C ASP A 333 28.05 6.15 -18.07
N PRO A 334 27.93 5.22 -19.04
CA PRO A 334 28.82 4.07 -19.14
C PRO A 334 30.25 4.43 -19.64
N SER A 335 30.56 5.72 -19.80
CA SER A 335 31.91 6.23 -20.03
C SER A 335 32.50 6.98 -18.82
N LYS A 336 31.73 7.14 -17.73
CA LYS A 336 32.14 7.80 -16.49
C LYS A 336 31.41 7.22 -15.28
N ASP A 337 32.13 6.43 -14.48
CA ASP A 337 31.65 6.02 -13.16
C ASP A 337 31.37 7.26 -12.29
N GLY A 338 30.38 7.18 -11.38
CA GLY A 338 29.96 8.32 -10.55
C GLY A 338 29.03 9.35 -11.22
N VAL A 339 28.66 9.18 -12.49
CA VAL A 339 27.87 10.16 -13.26
C VAL A 339 26.48 9.64 -13.64
N VAL A 340 25.45 10.44 -13.35
CA VAL A 340 24.03 10.18 -13.68
C VAL A 340 23.45 11.34 -14.49
N GLY A 341 22.86 11.04 -15.65
CA GLY A 341 22.00 11.94 -16.40
C GLY A 341 20.56 11.87 -15.90
N ILE A 342 19.97 12.99 -15.49
CA ILE A 342 18.58 13.12 -15.01
C ILE A 342 17.80 13.94 -16.03
N ALA A 343 16.70 13.42 -16.58
CA ALA A 343 15.84 14.14 -17.52
C ALA A 343 14.53 14.60 -16.87
N TYR A 344 14.21 15.89 -17.03
CA TYR A 344 13.02 16.52 -16.46
C TYR A 344 11.87 16.56 -17.48
N ASP A 345 10.65 16.76 -16.98
CA ASP A 345 9.41 16.90 -17.73
C ASP A 345 9.44 18.00 -18.80
N ASP A 346 10.14 19.11 -18.53
CA ASP A 346 10.38 20.19 -19.49
C ASP A 346 11.32 19.78 -20.65
N GLY A 347 11.97 18.62 -20.57
CA GLY A 347 12.94 18.11 -21.54
C GLY A 347 14.38 18.57 -21.29
N SER A 348 14.66 19.35 -20.25
CA SER A 348 16.04 19.61 -19.83
C SER A 348 16.68 18.36 -19.25
N VAL A 349 18.02 18.26 -19.36
CA VAL A 349 18.79 17.15 -18.82
C VAL A 349 19.90 17.70 -17.93
N ALA A 350 19.90 17.31 -16.67
CA ALA A 350 21.02 17.50 -15.75
C ALA A 350 22.01 16.34 -15.87
N GLN A 351 23.29 16.62 -15.71
CA GLN A 351 24.37 15.68 -15.50
C GLN A 351 24.89 15.89 -14.08
N TRP A 352 24.56 14.97 -13.19
CA TRP A 352 24.96 14.94 -11.79
C TRP A 352 26.15 13.99 -11.63
N ASP A 353 27.29 14.56 -11.26
CA ASP A 353 28.43 13.80 -10.74
C ASP A 353 28.30 13.75 -9.22
N TRP A 354 27.84 12.61 -8.70
CA TRP A 354 27.58 12.43 -7.28
C TRP A 354 28.83 12.03 -6.49
N ALA A 355 29.90 11.63 -7.18
CA ALA A 355 31.15 11.19 -6.56
C ALA A 355 32.14 12.35 -6.32
N SER A 356 32.27 13.29 -7.27
CA SER A 356 33.20 14.42 -7.12
C SER A 356 32.61 15.63 -6.37
N GLY A 357 31.29 15.64 -6.14
CA GLY A 357 30.59 16.80 -5.57
C GLY A 357 30.56 18.03 -6.48
N ALA A 358 30.87 17.86 -7.77
CA ALA A 358 30.85 18.94 -8.75
C ALA A 358 29.43 19.52 -8.95
N PRO A 359 29.31 20.83 -9.27
CA PRO A 359 28.01 21.43 -9.54
C PRO A 359 27.34 20.78 -10.76
N VAL A 360 26.04 20.50 -10.63
CA VAL A 360 25.20 19.86 -11.64
C VAL A 360 25.27 20.63 -12.97
N GLN A 361 25.69 19.94 -14.03
CA GLN A 361 25.83 20.53 -15.36
C GLN A 361 24.55 20.30 -16.17
N TYR A 362 24.11 21.28 -16.96
CA TYR A 362 22.92 21.13 -17.79
C TYR A 362 23.32 20.91 -19.27
N MET A 363 22.75 19.88 -19.88
CA MET A 363 22.95 19.51 -21.28
C MET A 363 21.90 20.15 -22.19
N ASP A 364 22.09 20.03 -23.51
CA ASP A 364 21.13 20.47 -24.53
C ASP A 364 19.72 19.87 -24.28
N ARG A 365 18.70 20.74 -24.34
CA ARG A 365 17.31 20.38 -24.08
C ARG A 365 16.78 19.40 -25.13
N ILE A 366 16.26 18.25 -24.67
CA ILE A 366 15.57 17.27 -25.50
C ILE A 366 14.24 17.88 -25.98
N LYS A 367 13.94 17.75 -27.27
CA LYS A 367 12.75 18.31 -27.91
C LYS A 367 11.50 17.45 -27.67
N GLY A 368 10.94 17.51 -26.47
CA GLY A 368 9.70 16.82 -26.10
C GLY A 368 9.74 16.30 -24.67
N ILE A 369 8.63 15.73 -24.19
CA ILE A 369 8.51 15.27 -22.81
C ILE A 369 9.21 13.90 -22.67
N PRO A 370 10.25 13.74 -21.83
CA PRO A 370 10.93 12.46 -21.65
C PRO A 370 10.04 11.40 -20.97
N LYS A 371 10.16 10.16 -21.45
CA LYS A 371 9.57 8.95 -20.84
C LYS A 371 10.65 8.02 -20.28
N ALA A 372 11.72 7.81 -21.04
CA ALA A 372 12.84 6.95 -20.65
C ALA A 372 14.15 7.49 -21.26
N LEU A 373 15.25 7.32 -20.54
CA LEU A 373 16.58 7.77 -20.91
C LEU A 373 17.54 6.57 -20.83
N GLN A 374 18.42 6.41 -21.81
CA GLN A 374 19.42 5.34 -21.83
C GLN A 374 20.71 5.88 -22.45
N TRP A 375 21.83 5.81 -21.72
CA TRP A 375 23.14 6.19 -22.23
C TRP A 375 23.91 4.91 -22.60
N SER A 376 24.58 4.91 -23.75
CA SER A 376 25.38 3.76 -24.21
C SER A 376 26.80 4.19 -24.56
N GLY A 377 27.77 3.36 -24.16
CA GLY A 377 29.16 3.51 -24.61
C GLY A 377 29.23 3.54 -26.14
N ALA A 378 30.15 4.36 -26.66
CA ALA A 378 30.39 4.48 -28.09
C ALA A 378 31.34 3.35 -28.58
N PRO A 379 31.15 2.77 -29.78
CA PRO A 379 32.06 1.75 -30.34
C PRO A 379 33.48 2.25 -30.69
N SER A 380 33.75 3.53 -30.47
CA SER A 380 35.06 4.19 -30.53
C SER A 380 35.06 5.37 -29.54
N ASN A 381 36.22 6.02 -29.30
CA ASN A 381 36.42 7.08 -28.28
C ASN A 381 35.69 8.41 -28.56
N GLU A 382 34.43 8.36 -28.98
CA GLU A 382 33.48 9.47 -29.04
C GLU A 382 32.73 9.58 -27.70
N ARG A 383 31.99 10.68 -27.49
CA ARG A 383 31.16 10.86 -26.28
C ARG A 383 30.08 9.76 -26.17
N ALA A 384 29.63 9.46 -24.95
CA ALA A 384 28.53 8.53 -24.71
C ALA A 384 27.29 8.90 -25.53
N ASN A 385 26.63 7.86 -26.08
CA ASN A 385 25.46 8.02 -26.92
C ASN A 385 24.20 8.08 -26.07
N VAL A 386 23.62 9.27 -25.93
CA VAL A 386 22.34 9.47 -25.24
C VAL A 386 21.19 9.12 -26.17
N PHE A 387 20.41 8.11 -25.78
CA PHE A 387 19.13 7.74 -26.37
C PHE A 387 17.99 8.16 -25.44
N ALA A 388 16.90 8.65 -26.01
CA ALA A 388 15.72 9.06 -25.26
C ALA A 388 14.45 8.61 -25.97
N LEU A 389 13.50 8.08 -25.20
CA LEU A 389 12.12 7.92 -25.62
C LEU A 389 11.34 9.14 -25.13
N ILE A 390 10.71 9.87 -26.05
CA ILE A 390 9.90 11.04 -25.75
C ILE A 390 8.44 10.86 -26.17
N LYS A 391 7.58 11.71 -25.63
CA LYS A 391 6.31 12.10 -26.24
C LYS A 391 6.51 13.42 -26.98
N ASP A 392 6.24 13.43 -28.29
CA ASP A 392 6.18 14.67 -29.08
C ASP A 392 4.95 15.49 -28.63
N PRO A 393 5.11 16.75 -28.20
CA PRO A 393 4.00 17.58 -27.72
C PRO A 393 3.06 18.07 -28.82
N ALA A 394 3.48 18.09 -30.10
CA ALA A 394 2.70 18.65 -31.20
C ALA A 394 1.68 17.65 -31.78
N ASN A 395 1.97 16.36 -31.72
CA ASN A 395 1.15 15.29 -32.31
C ASN A 395 0.87 14.12 -31.35
N GLY A 396 1.55 14.05 -30.19
CA GLY A 396 1.39 12.98 -29.20
C GLY A 396 2.13 11.68 -29.50
N GLN A 397 2.88 11.59 -30.60
CA GLN A 397 3.64 10.41 -31.02
C GLN A 397 4.71 10.00 -29.99
N SER A 398 5.06 8.72 -29.99
CA SER A 398 6.22 8.22 -29.27
C SER A 398 7.43 8.20 -30.21
N VAL A 399 8.48 8.95 -29.87
CA VAL A 399 9.66 9.13 -30.73
C VAL A 399 10.91 8.65 -29.99
N VAL A 400 11.74 7.86 -30.67
CA VAL A 400 13.07 7.46 -30.18
C VAL A 400 14.11 8.36 -30.82
N LEU A 401 14.85 9.09 -29.97
CA LEU A 401 15.91 10.00 -30.35
C LEU A 401 17.29 9.42 -30.01
N LYS A 402 18.31 9.82 -30.77
CA LYS A 402 19.72 9.76 -30.39
C LYS A 402 20.33 11.15 -30.58
N GLY A 403 20.76 11.80 -29.49
CA GLY A 403 21.40 13.13 -29.57
C GLY A 403 20.61 14.16 -30.39
N GLY A 404 19.28 14.15 -30.29
CA GLY A 404 18.37 15.00 -31.07
C GLY A 404 18.02 14.50 -32.49
N LYS A 405 18.75 13.54 -33.08
CA LYS A 405 18.35 12.87 -34.33
C LYS A 405 17.18 11.91 -34.05
N VAL A 406 16.10 12.02 -34.82
CA VAL A 406 15.01 11.02 -34.82
C VAL A 406 15.52 9.72 -35.44
N LEU A 407 15.37 8.61 -34.72
CA LEU A 407 15.67 7.26 -35.23
C LEU A 407 14.40 6.47 -35.58
N TYR A 408 13.30 6.75 -34.88
CA TYR A 408 12.02 6.08 -35.02
C TYR A 408 10.89 6.96 -34.46
N SER A 409 9.72 6.93 -35.09
CA SER A 409 8.50 7.53 -34.55
C SER A 409 7.31 6.62 -34.84
N THR A 410 6.39 6.53 -33.89
CA THR A 410 5.13 5.80 -34.06
C THR A 410 3.97 6.53 -33.36
N GLN A 411 2.76 6.33 -33.89
CA GLN A 411 1.52 6.78 -33.26
C GLN A 411 1.22 5.99 -31.98
N GLU A 412 1.82 4.80 -31.82
CA GLU A 412 1.62 3.96 -30.65
C GLU A 412 2.24 4.53 -29.37
N LYS A 413 1.62 4.20 -28.23
CA LYS A 413 2.06 4.69 -26.91
C LYS A 413 3.13 3.76 -26.33
N LEU A 414 4.37 3.93 -26.79
CA LEU A 414 5.54 3.28 -26.20
C LEU A 414 5.69 3.68 -24.72
N ARG A 415 6.10 2.72 -23.90
CA ARG A 415 6.27 2.82 -22.44
C ARG A 415 7.72 2.68 -22.00
N SER A 416 8.44 1.69 -22.57
CA SER A 416 9.83 1.37 -22.21
C SER A 416 10.80 1.53 -23.39
N LEU A 417 12.08 1.74 -23.07
CA LEU A 417 13.22 1.82 -23.98
C LEU A 417 14.43 1.12 -23.35
N GLN A 418 15.00 0.13 -24.04
CA GLN A 418 16.22 -0.57 -23.65
C GLN A 418 17.25 -0.49 -24.79
N VAL A 419 18.50 -0.15 -24.48
CA VAL A 419 19.60 -0.10 -25.46
C VAL A 419 20.63 -1.18 -25.12
N LEU A 420 21.00 -2.00 -26.10
CA LEU A 420 21.74 -3.24 -25.89
C LEU A 420 22.94 -3.37 -26.84
N GLY A 421 23.96 -4.10 -26.39
CA GLY A 421 25.14 -4.46 -27.19
C GLY A 421 25.89 -3.25 -27.74
N GLN A 422 26.26 -2.27 -26.90
CA GLN A 422 26.96 -1.05 -27.32
C GLN A 422 26.25 -0.32 -28.49
N SER A 423 24.95 -0.07 -28.33
CA SER A 423 24.07 0.51 -29.37
C SER A 423 23.93 -0.33 -30.66
N GLU A 424 24.02 -1.66 -30.59
CA GLU A 424 23.68 -2.54 -31.72
C GLU A 424 22.19 -2.82 -31.83
N TYR A 425 21.51 -2.94 -30.69
CA TYR A 425 20.08 -3.23 -30.63
C TYR A 425 19.36 -2.22 -29.75
N ILE A 426 18.16 -1.83 -30.16
CA ILE A 426 17.23 -1.04 -29.36
C ILE A 426 15.91 -1.79 -29.28
N LEU A 427 15.40 -1.96 -28.07
CA LEU A 427 14.05 -2.48 -27.80
C LEU A 427 13.18 -1.33 -27.31
N ALA A 428 11.98 -1.19 -27.87
CA ALA A 428 10.93 -0.36 -27.31
C ALA A 428 9.59 -1.10 -27.41
N HIS A 429 8.69 -0.91 -26.43
CA HIS A 429 7.37 -1.52 -26.48
C HIS A 429 6.28 -0.59 -25.97
N GLY A 430 5.08 -0.72 -26.55
CA GLY A 430 3.84 -0.15 -26.03
C GLY A 430 3.02 -1.20 -25.27
N SER A 431 1.70 -1.07 -25.32
CA SER A 431 0.74 -2.07 -24.81
C SER A 431 0.40 -3.19 -25.79
N THR A 432 0.70 -3.01 -27.08
CA THR A 432 0.27 -3.89 -28.18
C THR A 432 1.36 -4.11 -29.24
N THR A 433 2.30 -3.17 -29.36
CA THR A 433 3.35 -3.18 -30.38
C THR A 433 4.73 -3.28 -29.74
N LEU A 434 5.54 -4.19 -30.27
CA LEU A 434 6.96 -4.35 -29.95
C LEU A 434 7.79 -3.83 -31.14
N ALA A 435 8.73 -2.92 -30.89
CA ALA A 435 9.62 -2.37 -31.90
C ALA A 435 11.06 -2.77 -31.58
N ILE A 436 11.73 -3.47 -32.50
CA ILE A 436 13.13 -3.88 -32.37
C ILE A 436 13.95 -3.23 -33.49
N GLY A 437 14.87 -2.34 -33.10
CA GLY A 437 15.83 -1.71 -34.00
C GLY A 437 17.16 -2.45 -33.96
N LYS A 438 17.70 -2.87 -35.12
CA LYS A 438 19.09 -3.31 -35.27
C LYS A 438 19.90 -2.27 -36.03
N ARG A 439 21.08 -1.89 -35.51
CA ARG A 439 22.02 -0.96 -36.15
C ARG A 439 22.42 -1.48 -37.54
N LYS A 440 22.44 -0.58 -38.53
CA LYS A 440 22.96 -0.87 -39.88
C LYS A 440 24.49 -0.71 -39.90
N ASP A 441 25.17 -1.54 -40.69
CA ASP A 441 26.62 -1.48 -40.87
C ASP A 441 27.01 -0.30 -41.78
N GLY A 442 27.02 0.91 -41.20
CA GLY A 442 27.28 2.18 -41.88
C GLY A 442 28.73 2.67 -41.82
N LYS A 443 29.02 3.77 -42.53
CA LYS A 443 30.27 4.53 -42.35
C LYS A 443 30.27 5.19 -40.96
N LYS A 444 31.45 5.28 -40.31
CA LYS A 444 31.62 5.95 -39.02
C LYS A 444 30.93 7.32 -38.99
N GLY A 445 30.15 7.58 -37.95
CA GLY A 445 29.39 8.82 -37.74
C GLY A 445 27.87 8.63 -37.84
N ASP A 446 27.37 8.16 -39.00
CA ASP A 446 25.92 8.07 -39.19
C ASP A 446 25.34 6.75 -38.65
N VAL A 447 24.68 6.84 -37.49
CA VAL A 447 23.96 5.72 -36.90
C VAL A 447 22.51 5.73 -37.41
N ASP A 448 22.18 4.68 -38.15
CA ASP A 448 20.88 4.37 -38.71
C ASP A 448 20.50 2.93 -38.32
N PHE A 449 19.20 2.67 -38.17
CA PHE A 449 18.64 1.42 -37.66
C PHE A 449 17.66 0.81 -38.67
N THR A 450 17.67 -0.51 -38.77
CA THR A 450 16.60 -1.31 -39.40
C THR A 450 15.61 -1.65 -38.30
N TRP A 451 14.41 -1.08 -38.37
CA TRP A 451 13.34 -1.33 -37.42
C TRP A 451 12.43 -2.47 -37.89
N VAL A 452 12.04 -3.31 -36.95
CA VAL A 452 11.03 -4.36 -37.11
C VAL A 452 9.93 -4.09 -36.09
N GLU A 453 8.75 -3.71 -36.57
CA GLU A 453 7.53 -3.57 -35.77
C GLU A 453 6.77 -4.90 -35.75
N LEU A 454 6.33 -5.32 -34.57
CA LEU A 454 5.65 -6.57 -34.31
C LEU A 454 4.37 -6.28 -33.50
N PRO A 455 3.18 -6.33 -34.10
CA PRO A 455 1.94 -6.32 -33.34
C PRO A 455 1.78 -7.66 -32.61
N MET A 456 1.51 -7.60 -31.31
CA MET A 456 1.33 -8.78 -30.46
C MET A 456 -0.17 -9.05 -30.28
N GLU A 457 -0.60 -10.28 -30.55
CA GLU A 457 -2.02 -10.70 -30.42
C GLU A 457 -2.55 -10.54 -28.98
N LYS A 458 -1.67 -10.71 -27.99
CA LYS A 458 -1.94 -10.46 -26.58
C LYS A 458 -1.18 -9.21 -26.13
N GLY A 459 -1.82 -8.40 -25.30
CA GLY A 459 -1.26 -7.15 -24.80
C GLY A 459 0.06 -7.37 -24.05
N ILE A 460 1.01 -6.46 -24.23
CA ILE A 460 2.30 -6.44 -23.55
C ILE A 460 2.15 -5.69 -22.22
N ALA A 461 2.46 -6.35 -21.12
CA ALA A 461 2.59 -5.73 -19.81
C ALA A 461 4.02 -5.18 -19.64
N CYS A 462 5.00 -6.06 -19.77
CA CYS A 462 6.43 -5.77 -19.67
C CYS A 462 7.24 -6.54 -20.73
N ALA A 463 8.39 -6.02 -21.15
CA ALA A 463 9.34 -6.78 -21.96
C ALA A 463 10.78 -6.38 -21.62
N HIS A 464 11.69 -7.35 -21.72
CA HIS A 464 13.11 -7.17 -21.43
C HIS A 464 13.95 -8.13 -22.29
N ALA A 465 15.04 -7.63 -22.86
CA ALA A 465 15.94 -8.41 -23.71
C ALA A 465 17.38 -8.41 -23.19
N ARG A 466 18.13 -9.44 -23.59
CA ARG A 466 19.54 -9.65 -23.23
C ARG A 466 20.32 -10.09 -24.46
N VAL A 467 21.43 -9.40 -24.72
CA VAL A 467 22.44 -9.85 -25.69
C VAL A 467 23.38 -10.80 -24.97
N SER A 468 23.65 -11.97 -25.55
CA SER A 468 24.68 -12.90 -25.08
C SER A 468 25.62 -13.30 -26.23
N THR A 469 26.83 -13.76 -25.89
CA THR A 469 27.81 -14.22 -26.87
C THR A 469 27.89 -15.74 -26.83
N ALA A 470 27.22 -16.42 -27.77
CA ALA A 470 27.29 -17.87 -27.86
C ALA A 470 28.68 -18.32 -28.32
N VAL A 471 29.33 -19.14 -27.49
CA VAL A 471 30.58 -19.84 -27.83
C VAL A 471 30.22 -21.24 -28.29
N THR A 472 30.22 -21.46 -29.60
CA THR A 472 29.99 -22.78 -30.18
C THR A 472 31.16 -23.72 -29.88
N THR A 473 30.86 -24.97 -29.51
CA THR A 473 31.87 -25.98 -29.15
C THR A 473 32.48 -26.69 -30.36
N ASP A 474 32.00 -26.41 -31.57
CA ASP A 474 32.47 -27.02 -32.81
C ASP A 474 33.86 -26.50 -33.23
N ARG A 475 34.86 -27.36 -33.02
CA ARG A 475 36.30 -27.14 -33.26
C ARG A 475 36.74 -26.91 -34.72
N ARG A 476 35.88 -26.40 -35.60
CA ARG A 476 36.21 -26.10 -37.01
C ARG A 476 35.90 -24.67 -37.44
N ASP A 477 34.90 -24.02 -36.88
CA ASP A 477 34.59 -22.60 -37.11
C ASP A 477 34.08 -21.96 -35.81
N ALA A 478 35.00 -21.56 -34.93
CA ALA A 478 34.71 -20.93 -33.63
C ALA A 478 34.29 -19.45 -33.77
N LYS A 479 33.29 -19.19 -34.62
CA LYS A 479 32.77 -17.86 -34.93
C LYS A 479 31.81 -17.46 -33.80
N ARG A 480 32.22 -16.50 -32.95
CA ARG A 480 31.37 -15.94 -31.87
C ARG A 480 30.04 -15.47 -32.46
N GLN A 481 28.95 -16.13 -32.10
CA GLN A 481 27.62 -15.77 -32.57
C GLN A 481 26.93 -14.94 -31.49
N MET A 482 26.55 -13.70 -31.81
CA MET A 482 25.65 -12.94 -30.94
C MET A 482 24.28 -13.63 -30.93
N GLN A 483 23.60 -13.56 -29.80
CA GLN A 483 22.25 -14.06 -29.60
C GLN A 483 21.44 -12.98 -28.87
N LEU A 484 20.24 -12.66 -29.35
CA LEU A 484 19.36 -11.67 -28.70
C LEU A 484 18.16 -12.41 -28.11
N SER A 485 18.23 -12.72 -26.82
CA SER A 485 17.12 -13.32 -26.08
C SER A 485 16.13 -12.25 -25.64
N LEU A 486 14.83 -12.55 -25.73
CA LEU A 486 13.75 -11.62 -25.41
C LEU A 486 12.71 -12.33 -24.54
N ALA A 487 12.33 -11.70 -23.42
CA ALA A 487 11.17 -12.09 -22.62
C ALA A 487 10.08 -11.02 -22.73
N VAL A 488 8.82 -11.45 -22.90
CA VAL A 488 7.64 -10.59 -22.99
C VAL A 488 6.56 -11.12 -22.04
N GLY A 489 6.23 -10.37 -21.00
CA GLY A 489 5.10 -10.64 -20.12
C GLY A 489 3.81 -10.07 -20.72
N ASN A 490 2.76 -10.89 -20.82
CA ASN A 490 1.49 -10.51 -21.42
C ASN A 490 0.39 -10.21 -20.38
N THR A 491 -0.70 -9.59 -20.82
CA THR A 491 -1.83 -9.20 -19.97
C THR A 491 -2.60 -10.36 -19.33
N GLU A 492 -2.32 -11.61 -19.69
CA GLU A 492 -2.96 -12.83 -19.15
C GLU A 492 -2.07 -13.57 -18.11
N GLY A 493 -0.96 -12.99 -17.67
CA GLY A 493 -0.04 -13.65 -16.71
C GLY A 493 0.97 -14.62 -17.33
N GLN A 494 1.01 -14.74 -18.66
CA GLN A 494 1.95 -15.60 -19.37
C GLN A 494 3.18 -14.80 -19.81
N ILE A 495 4.35 -15.39 -19.67
CA ILE A 495 5.62 -14.83 -20.14
C ILE A 495 6.09 -15.64 -21.34
N TYR A 496 6.28 -14.97 -22.47
CA TYR A 496 6.79 -15.54 -23.71
C TYR A 496 8.30 -15.30 -23.82
N LEU A 497 9.07 -16.39 -23.76
CA LEU A 497 10.52 -16.38 -23.90
C LEU A 497 10.92 -16.80 -25.32
N TYR A 498 11.57 -15.89 -26.04
CA TYR A 498 12.14 -16.09 -27.36
C TYR A 498 13.67 -16.22 -27.21
N PRO A 499 14.27 -17.40 -27.43
CA PRO A 499 15.70 -17.62 -27.15
C PRO A 499 16.64 -16.80 -28.03
N ASP A 500 16.29 -16.60 -29.30
CA ASP A 500 16.98 -15.69 -30.23
C ASP A 500 15.97 -15.01 -31.16
N VAL A 501 16.08 -13.70 -31.35
CA VAL A 501 15.28 -12.92 -32.30
C VAL A 501 16.11 -12.23 -33.39
N ILE A 502 17.42 -12.45 -33.44
CA ILE A 502 18.28 -11.94 -34.53
C ILE A 502 17.81 -12.39 -35.94
N PRO A 503 17.24 -13.60 -36.15
CA PRO A 503 16.74 -14.03 -37.46
C PRO A 503 15.64 -13.14 -38.07
N LEU A 504 14.93 -12.31 -37.27
CA LEU A 504 13.96 -11.32 -37.77
C LEU A 504 14.57 -10.41 -38.85
N PHE A 505 15.83 -10.00 -38.66
CA PHE A 505 16.50 -9.06 -39.56
C PHE A 505 17.06 -9.71 -40.85
N ALA A 506 16.93 -11.02 -41.00
CA ALA A 506 17.34 -11.74 -42.21
C ALA A 506 16.22 -11.86 -43.26
N GLN A 507 14.94 -11.84 -42.84
CA GLN A 507 13.81 -12.10 -43.74
C GLN A 507 13.23 -10.80 -44.31
N LYS A 508 13.58 -10.49 -45.57
CA LYS A 508 13.01 -9.34 -46.30
C LYS A 508 11.54 -9.61 -46.71
N GLY A 509 10.59 -9.22 -45.85
CA GLY A 509 9.17 -9.08 -46.20
C GLY A 509 8.17 -9.69 -45.23
N GLN A 510 8.59 -10.67 -44.42
CA GLN A 510 7.78 -11.25 -43.33
C GLN A 510 8.67 -11.51 -42.12
N ALA A 511 8.81 -10.50 -41.25
CA ALA A 511 9.44 -10.67 -39.95
C ALA A 511 8.39 -11.18 -38.95
N SER A 512 8.43 -12.47 -38.63
CA SER A 512 7.61 -13.09 -37.60
C SER A 512 8.49 -13.64 -36.47
N LEU A 513 8.02 -13.51 -35.23
CA LEU A 513 8.71 -14.09 -34.08
C LEU A 513 8.70 -15.62 -34.16
N PRO A 514 9.80 -16.30 -33.75
CA PRO A 514 9.79 -17.75 -33.61
C PRO A 514 8.81 -18.17 -32.50
N SER A 515 8.38 -19.43 -32.50
CA SER A 515 7.50 -19.97 -31.46
C SER A 515 8.09 -19.79 -30.05
N PRO A 516 7.45 -19.04 -29.14
CA PRO A 516 7.99 -18.79 -27.81
C PRO A 516 7.91 -20.04 -26.93
N ARG A 517 8.83 -20.14 -25.96
CA ARG A 517 8.63 -20.95 -24.76
C ARG A 517 7.71 -20.18 -23.83
N VAL A 518 6.55 -20.75 -23.52
CA VAL A 518 5.57 -20.15 -22.59
C VAL A 518 5.92 -20.54 -21.16
N LEU A 519 6.04 -19.53 -20.30
CA LEU A 519 6.18 -19.64 -18.85
C LEU A 519 4.90 -19.05 -18.23
N HIS A 520 4.23 -19.77 -17.33
CA HIS A 520 2.93 -19.36 -16.78
C HIS A 520 2.83 -19.70 -15.29
N TRP A 521 2.43 -18.72 -14.46
CA TRP A 521 2.24 -18.84 -13.01
C TRP A 521 1.41 -17.68 -12.45
N HIS A 522 1.70 -16.44 -12.87
CA HIS A 522 0.93 -15.25 -12.47
C HIS A 522 -0.54 -15.40 -12.87
N ARG A 523 -1.46 -14.98 -12.00
CA ARG A 523 -2.92 -14.92 -12.28
C ARG A 523 -3.28 -13.62 -13.01
N SER A 524 -2.44 -12.61 -12.85
CA SER A 524 -2.56 -11.27 -13.41
C SER A 524 -1.40 -10.93 -14.33
N ALA A 525 -1.48 -9.81 -15.05
CA ALA A 525 -0.38 -9.29 -15.85
C ALA A 525 0.88 -9.05 -14.98
N PRO A 526 2.06 -9.61 -15.32
CA PRO A 526 3.28 -9.35 -14.57
C PRO A 526 3.74 -7.91 -14.87
N SER A 527 3.98 -7.12 -13.83
CA SER A 527 4.46 -5.74 -13.95
C SER A 527 5.87 -5.68 -14.54
N THR A 528 6.69 -6.70 -14.26
CA THR A 528 8.11 -6.72 -14.60
C THR A 528 8.64 -8.12 -14.89
N VAL A 529 9.62 -8.17 -15.78
CA VAL A 529 10.38 -9.36 -16.14
C VAL A 529 11.81 -8.93 -16.47
N THR A 530 12.81 -9.64 -15.95
CA THR A 530 14.24 -9.32 -16.14
C THR A 530 15.08 -10.59 -16.22
N PHE A 531 16.19 -10.57 -16.95
CA PHE A 531 17.13 -11.71 -16.98
C PHE A 531 18.14 -11.59 -15.83
N SER A 532 18.57 -12.72 -15.25
CA SER A 532 19.76 -12.70 -14.41
C SER A 532 21.01 -12.37 -15.24
N GLN A 533 22.03 -11.81 -14.61
CA GLN A 533 23.26 -11.38 -15.29
C GLN A 533 23.97 -12.56 -15.99
N ASP A 534 23.93 -13.75 -15.39
CA ASP A 534 24.42 -14.99 -16.02
C ASP A 534 23.49 -15.54 -17.12
N GLY A 535 22.19 -15.21 -17.09
CA GLY A 535 21.16 -15.68 -18.02
C GLY A 535 20.62 -17.07 -17.73
N ASN A 536 20.97 -17.67 -16.59
CA ASN A 536 20.44 -18.97 -16.18
C ASN A 536 19.03 -18.87 -15.60
N TYR A 537 18.63 -17.66 -15.17
CA TYR A 537 17.33 -17.36 -14.61
C TYR A 537 16.64 -16.21 -15.34
N LEU A 538 15.31 -16.26 -15.33
CA LEU A 538 14.45 -15.11 -15.55
C LEU A 538 13.77 -14.79 -14.22
N ILE A 539 13.62 -13.52 -13.86
CA ILE A 539 12.95 -13.07 -12.65
C ILE A 539 11.71 -12.27 -13.06
N SER A 540 10.56 -12.50 -12.42
CA SER A 540 9.33 -11.74 -12.68
C SER A 540 8.57 -11.39 -11.39
N GLY A 541 7.75 -10.35 -11.47
CA GLY A 541 6.91 -9.86 -10.37
C GLY A 541 5.63 -9.22 -10.89
N GLY A 542 4.62 -9.12 -10.04
CA GLY A 542 3.29 -8.60 -10.38
C GLY A 542 2.41 -8.34 -9.17
N LYS A 543 1.08 -8.27 -9.39
CA LYS A 543 0.09 -8.02 -8.34
C LYS A 543 0.00 -9.11 -7.27
N GLU A 544 0.58 -10.29 -7.50
CA GLU A 544 0.56 -11.41 -6.56
C GLU A 544 1.43 -11.22 -5.30
N THR A 545 2.22 -10.14 -5.19
CA THR A 545 3.22 -9.89 -4.12
C THR A 545 4.32 -10.97 -3.96
N VAL A 546 4.54 -11.76 -5.03
CA VAL A 546 5.55 -12.83 -5.10
C VAL A 546 6.58 -12.53 -6.18
N LEU A 547 7.86 -12.61 -5.82
CA LEU A 547 8.99 -12.61 -6.76
C LEU A 547 9.21 -14.04 -7.26
N VAL A 548 9.15 -14.26 -8.58
CA VAL A 548 9.26 -15.59 -9.21
C VAL A 548 10.58 -15.71 -9.95
N LEU A 549 11.38 -16.71 -9.59
CA LEU A 549 12.65 -17.04 -10.25
C LEU A 549 12.46 -18.30 -11.11
N TRP A 550 12.62 -18.17 -12.42
CA TRP A 550 12.45 -19.23 -13.40
C TRP A 550 13.82 -19.74 -13.83
N GLN A 551 14.20 -20.95 -13.41
CA GLN A 551 15.44 -21.59 -13.86
C GLN A 551 15.28 -22.03 -15.32
N LEU A 552 15.96 -21.37 -16.25
CA LEU A 552 15.69 -21.52 -17.67
C LEU A 552 16.11 -22.90 -18.20
N GLU A 553 17.27 -23.40 -17.80
CA GLU A 553 17.79 -24.72 -18.20
C GLU A 553 16.82 -25.86 -17.84
N THR A 554 16.29 -25.86 -16.61
CA THR A 554 15.51 -26.99 -16.06
C THR A 554 13.99 -26.79 -16.14
N GLY A 555 13.52 -25.55 -16.30
CA GLY A 555 12.10 -25.18 -16.17
C GLY A 555 11.57 -25.18 -14.73
N LYS A 556 12.43 -25.35 -13.72
CA LYS A 556 12.04 -25.21 -12.30
C LYS A 556 11.71 -23.76 -11.95
N LYS A 557 10.90 -23.59 -10.92
CA LYS A 557 10.48 -22.30 -10.38
C LYS A 557 10.84 -22.23 -8.90
N GLN A 558 11.31 -21.08 -8.45
CA GLN A 558 11.54 -20.71 -7.06
C GLN A 558 10.78 -19.41 -6.78
N TYR A 559 10.39 -19.17 -5.54
CA TYR A 559 9.52 -18.07 -5.15
C TYR A 559 10.06 -17.39 -3.88
N LEU A 560 9.93 -16.07 -3.81
CA LEU A 560 9.95 -15.31 -2.56
C LEU A 560 8.56 -14.65 -2.40
N PRO A 561 7.64 -15.25 -1.62
CA PRO A 561 6.31 -14.72 -1.37
C PRO A 561 6.28 -13.71 -0.22
N HIS A 562 5.12 -13.06 -0.02
CA HIS A 562 4.83 -12.16 1.10
C HIS A 562 5.74 -10.93 1.18
N LEU A 563 6.06 -10.34 0.01
CA LEU A 563 6.59 -8.98 -0.06
C LEU A 563 5.47 -7.98 0.30
N THR A 564 5.84 -6.76 0.73
CA THR A 564 4.90 -5.84 1.41
C THR A 564 3.74 -5.35 0.53
N SER A 565 3.92 -5.33 -0.79
CA SER A 565 3.01 -4.75 -1.77
C SER A 565 3.20 -5.39 -3.16
N GLU A 566 2.37 -5.02 -4.15
CA GLU A 566 2.58 -5.44 -5.54
C GLU A 566 3.97 -5.02 -6.06
N ILE A 567 4.62 -5.91 -6.81
CA ILE A 567 5.95 -5.63 -7.37
C ILE A 567 5.76 -4.82 -8.65
N GLU A 568 6.40 -3.65 -8.75
CA GLU A 568 6.40 -2.85 -9.97
C GLU A 568 7.59 -3.18 -10.88
N ARG A 569 8.82 -3.16 -10.34
CA ARG A 569 10.07 -3.26 -11.11
C ARG A 569 11.09 -4.10 -10.36
N VAL A 570 11.88 -4.88 -11.10
CA VAL A 570 13.00 -5.68 -10.58
C VAL A 570 14.23 -5.42 -11.44
N VAL A 571 15.30 -4.94 -10.81
CA VAL A 571 16.59 -4.65 -11.44
C VAL A 571 17.67 -5.54 -10.83
N VAL A 572 18.59 -6.04 -11.65
CA VAL A 572 19.74 -6.86 -11.21
C VAL A 572 21.00 -5.99 -11.22
N ASN A 573 21.84 -6.09 -10.18
CA ASN A 573 23.11 -5.33 -10.16
C ASN A 573 24.14 -5.89 -11.17
N GLY A 574 25.21 -5.14 -11.43
CA GLY A 574 26.22 -5.49 -12.44
C GLY A 574 26.95 -6.81 -12.18
N ALA A 575 27.07 -7.22 -10.91
CA ALA A 575 27.68 -8.49 -10.50
C ALA A 575 26.69 -9.68 -10.52
N GLY A 576 25.38 -9.43 -10.41
CA GLY A 576 24.35 -10.47 -10.32
C GLY A 576 24.12 -11.04 -8.91
N ASP A 577 24.75 -10.48 -7.87
CA ASP A 577 24.59 -10.90 -6.47
C ASP A 577 23.49 -10.14 -5.71
N LYS A 578 22.92 -9.07 -6.30
CA LYS A 578 21.79 -8.32 -5.72
C LYS A 578 20.64 -8.07 -6.72
N TYR A 579 19.41 -8.01 -6.19
CA TYR A 579 18.22 -7.49 -6.87
C TYR A 579 17.74 -6.23 -6.15
N ALA A 580 17.31 -5.19 -6.89
CA ALA A 580 16.49 -4.11 -6.36
C ALA A 580 15.05 -4.32 -6.80
N VAL A 581 14.11 -4.34 -5.85
CA VAL A 581 12.68 -4.58 -6.05
C VAL A 581 11.92 -3.32 -5.64
N GLN A 582 11.35 -2.60 -6.61
CA GLN A 582 10.45 -1.47 -6.33
C GLN A 582 9.01 -1.98 -6.24
N MET A 583 8.30 -1.55 -5.20
CA MET A 583 6.97 -2.04 -4.83
C MET A 583 5.97 -0.87 -4.76
N GLY A 584 4.69 -1.19 -4.98
CA GLY A 584 3.60 -0.21 -5.09
C GLY A 584 3.35 0.62 -3.82
N ASP A 585 3.78 0.16 -2.65
CA ASP A 585 3.72 0.90 -1.38
C ASP A 585 4.81 1.99 -1.26
N ASN A 586 5.23 2.58 -2.37
CA ASN A 586 6.29 3.61 -2.39
C ASN A 586 7.59 3.17 -1.70
N SER A 587 8.00 1.90 -1.91
CA SER A 587 9.21 1.34 -1.31
C SER A 587 10.12 0.62 -2.32
N ILE A 588 11.40 0.49 -1.94
CA ILE A 588 12.45 -0.18 -2.72
C ILE A 588 13.28 -1.05 -1.77
N MET A 589 13.23 -2.37 -1.98
CA MET A 589 13.96 -3.36 -1.20
C MET A 589 15.13 -3.92 -2.02
N VAL A 590 16.33 -3.94 -1.46
CA VAL A 590 17.50 -4.59 -2.06
C VAL A 590 17.66 -5.98 -1.44
N LEU A 591 17.60 -7.03 -2.26
CA LEU A 591 17.73 -8.44 -1.86
C LEU A 591 19.08 -9.01 -2.31
N SER A 592 19.67 -9.91 -1.53
CA SER A 592 20.77 -10.77 -2.01
C SER A 592 20.23 -11.91 -2.87
N THR A 593 20.87 -12.25 -4.00
CA THR A 593 20.38 -13.31 -4.90
C THR A 593 20.65 -14.73 -4.41
N SER A 594 21.60 -14.91 -3.48
CA SER A 594 21.93 -16.22 -2.90
C SER A 594 20.98 -16.62 -1.77
N GLU A 595 20.65 -15.68 -0.88
CA GLU A 595 19.80 -15.93 0.30
C GLU A 595 18.36 -15.42 0.16
N LEU A 596 18.07 -14.56 -0.82
CA LEU A 596 16.80 -13.85 -1.01
C LEU A 596 16.33 -13.05 0.23
N LYS A 597 17.26 -12.69 1.12
CA LYS A 597 17.03 -11.78 2.26
C LYS A 597 17.22 -10.32 1.88
N PRO A 598 16.52 -9.38 2.54
CA PRO A 598 16.80 -7.95 2.43
C PRO A 598 18.19 -7.61 2.98
N VAL A 599 18.91 -6.81 2.21
CA VAL A 599 20.17 -6.13 2.55
C VAL A 599 19.90 -4.67 2.87
N ALA A 600 19.00 -4.02 2.11
CA ALA A 600 18.55 -2.66 2.35
C ALA A 600 17.05 -2.48 2.10
N ASN A 601 16.45 -1.48 2.73
CA ASN A 601 15.06 -1.08 2.46
C ASN A 601 14.92 0.45 2.51
N PHE A 602 14.31 1.03 1.48
CA PHE A 602 14.05 2.46 1.37
C PHE A 602 12.57 2.69 1.11
N ALA A 603 11.85 3.29 2.05
CA ALA A 603 10.43 3.61 1.89
C ALA A 603 10.21 5.13 1.97
N GLY A 604 9.48 5.66 1.00
CA GLY A 604 8.94 7.02 1.05
C GLY A 604 7.67 7.09 1.91
N ILE A 605 6.84 8.10 1.68
CA ILE A 605 5.55 8.25 2.36
C ILE A 605 4.52 7.36 1.66
N GLN A 606 3.92 6.41 2.38
CA GLN A 606 3.07 5.37 1.80
C GLN A 606 1.59 5.76 1.68
N MET A 607 1.27 7.06 1.66
CA MET A 607 -0.10 7.59 1.49
C MET A 607 -0.81 7.01 0.27
N ALA A 608 -2.11 6.70 0.39
CA ALA A 608 -2.94 6.26 -0.73
C ALA A 608 -2.87 7.22 -1.94
N LEU A 609 -3.09 6.70 -3.14
CA LEU A 609 -3.18 7.52 -4.35
C LEU A 609 -4.52 8.28 -4.37
N PRO A 610 -4.55 9.57 -4.78
CA PRO A 610 -5.80 10.28 -4.98
C PRO A 610 -6.70 9.56 -5.99
N THR A 611 -7.87 9.12 -5.54
CA THR A 611 -8.78 8.31 -6.34
C THR A 611 -9.55 9.18 -7.33
N SER A 612 -8.98 9.42 -8.51
CA SER A 612 -9.72 10.00 -9.64
C SER A 612 -10.84 9.04 -10.06
N SER A 613 -12.01 9.18 -9.43
CA SER A 613 -13.15 8.30 -9.64
C SER A 613 -13.72 8.56 -11.03
N LYS A 614 -13.61 7.55 -11.91
CA LYS A 614 -14.13 7.62 -13.28
C LYS A 614 -15.64 7.37 -13.33
N LYS A 615 -16.38 8.13 -12.51
CA LYS A 615 -17.81 8.37 -12.68
C LYS A 615 -18.03 8.94 -14.09
N SER A 616 -19.20 8.69 -14.69
CA SER A 616 -19.32 8.58 -16.14
C SER A 616 -19.36 9.92 -16.91
N GLY A 617 -18.18 10.41 -17.29
CA GLY A 617 -17.97 11.01 -18.63
C GLY A 617 -18.52 12.41 -18.91
N LEU A 618 -19.06 13.14 -17.94
CA LEU A 618 -19.44 14.56 -18.08
C LEU A 618 -18.90 15.48 -16.98
N PHE A 619 -18.67 14.98 -15.78
CA PHE A 619 -18.05 15.71 -14.67
C PHE A 619 -16.98 14.83 -14.01
N ILE A 620 -15.94 15.48 -13.48
CA ILE A 620 -14.96 14.86 -12.58
C ILE A 620 -15.17 15.58 -11.24
N ASP A 621 -15.68 14.86 -10.25
CA ASP A 621 -15.57 15.31 -8.87
C ASP A 621 -14.13 15.01 -8.43
N GLU A 622 -13.36 16.06 -8.09
CA GLU A 622 -12.05 15.90 -7.47
C GLU A 622 -12.22 15.56 -5.99
N GLU A 623 -12.62 14.32 -5.70
CA GLU A 623 -12.78 13.80 -4.33
C GLU A 623 -11.50 14.02 -3.50
N GLN A 624 -11.60 14.78 -2.41
CA GLN A 624 -10.46 15.17 -1.59
C GLN A 624 -9.89 13.94 -0.86
N PRO A 625 -8.58 13.65 -0.97
CA PRO A 625 -8.00 12.42 -0.42
C PRO A 625 -7.92 12.48 1.11
N SER A 626 -8.76 11.66 1.77
CA SER A 626 -8.76 11.50 3.23
C SER A 626 -7.44 10.93 3.74
N VAL A 627 -6.82 11.63 4.72
CA VAL A 627 -5.56 11.23 5.35
C VAL A 627 -5.70 11.30 6.87
N VAL A 628 -5.62 10.12 7.50
CA VAL A 628 -5.66 9.95 8.96
C VAL A 628 -4.22 9.95 9.46
N ALA A 629 -3.83 11.04 10.15
CA ALA A 629 -2.48 11.23 10.65
C ALA A 629 -2.42 12.07 11.92
N THR A 630 -1.35 11.93 12.69
CA THR A 630 -1.04 12.75 13.87
C THR A 630 0.47 12.89 14.06
N LEU A 631 0.93 13.80 14.92
CA LEU A 631 2.36 14.01 15.21
C LEU A 631 2.70 13.40 16.57
N ASN A 632 3.84 12.72 16.70
CA ASN A 632 4.31 12.24 18.01
C ASN A 632 4.67 13.46 18.91
N PRO A 633 3.97 13.69 20.04
CA PRO A 633 4.19 14.87 20.87
C PRO A 633 5.52 14.82 21.65
N ARG A 634 6.20 13.66 21.73
CA ARG A 634 7.52 13.52 22.37
C ARG A 634 8.66 14.08 21.50
N THR A 635 8.59 13.88 20.19
CA THR A 635 9.69 14.17 19.24
C THR A 635 9.39 15.35 18.32
N GLY A 636 8.11 15.64 18.06
CA GLY A 636 7.63 16.75 17.22
C GLY A 636 7.86 16.59 15.72
N ASN A 637 8.88 15.83 15.31
CA ASN A 637 9.25 15.62 13.90
C ASN A 637 8.70 14.31 13.31
N GLU A 638 8.11 13.42 14.12
CA GLU A 638 7.62 12.12 13.64
C GLU A 638 6.13 12.20 13.31
N LEU A 639 5.81 11.95 12.03
CA LEU A 639 4.47 11.78 11.52
C LEU A 639 4.03 10.33 11.72
N LEU A 640 2.90 10.14 12.40
CA LEU A 640 2.19 8.87 12.55
C LEU A 640 1.01 8.88 11.59
N LEU A 641 1.01 7.98 10.60
CA LEU A 641 0.14 8.04 9.42
C LEU A 641 -0.52 6.69 9.15
N ALA A 642 -1.85 6.64 8.96
CA ALA A 642 -2.52 5.44 8.47
C ALA A 642 -2.25 5.25 6.96
N VAL A 643 -1.76 4.08 6.57
CA VAL A 643 -1.34 3.74 5.19
C VAL A 643 -1.95 2.44 4.68
N PRO A 644 -2.25 2.33 3.38
CA PRO A 644 -2.78 1.11 2.77
C PRO A 644 -1.77 -0.04 2.75
N SER A 645 -2.31 -1.26 2.62
CA SER A 645 -1.50 -2.49 2.47
C SER A 645 -0.63 -2.44 1.22
N THR A 646 -1.20 -2.00 0.10
CA THR A 646 -0.61 -1.90 -1.25
C THR A 646 -1.31 -0.75 -1.99
N GLN A 647 -0.64 -0.08 -2.95
CA GLN A 647 -1.27 0.95 -3.79
C GLN A 647 -1.45 0.43 -5.22
N PRO A 648 -2.50 -0.36 -5.51
CA PRO A 648 -2.73 -0.85 -6.86
C PRO A 648 -3.06 0.32 -7.80
N LYS A 649 -2.60 0.24 -9.06
CA LYS A 649 -2.82 1.27 -10.09
C LYS A 649 -4.29 1.44 -10.53
N GLU A 650 -5.22 0.70 -9.92
CA GLU A 650 -6.66 0.71 -10.19
C GLU A 650 -7.40 0.89 -8.85
N PRO A 651 -8.18 1.98 -8.67
CA PRO A 651 -8.86 2.25 -7.42
C PRO A 651 -9.98 1.22 -7.18
N THR A 652 -9.99 0.64 -5.98
CA THR A 652 -10.98 -0.34 -5.49
C THR A 652 -11.20 -0.10 -4.00
N GLU A 653 -12.30 -0.55 -3.40
CA GLU A 653 -12.53 -0.42 -1.94
C GLU A 653 -11.32 -0.96 -1.14
N ALA A 654 -10.77 -2.11 -1.56
CA ALA A 654 -9.58 -2.73 -0.97
C ALA A 654 -8.26 -1.92 -1.13
N ALA A 655 -8.20 -0.97 -2.06
CA ALA A 655 -7.08 -0.07 -2.25
C ALA A 655 -7.14 1.17 -1.35
N GLY A 656 -8.35 1.55 -0.91
CA GLY A 656 -8.57 2.70 -0.03
C GLY A 656 -8.26 2.41 1.44
N ALA A 657 -8.46 1.17 1.90
CA ALA A 657 -8.32 0.79 3.30
C ALA A 657 -6.87 0.86 3.82
N ARG A 658 -6.68 1.47 4.99
CA ARG A 658 -5.41 1.85 5.64
C ARG A 658 -5.09 1.05 6.91
N PRO A 659 -4.94 -0.29 6.88
CA PRO A 659 -4.78 -1.12 8.08
C PRO A 659 -3.40 -1.01 8.76
N PHE A 660 -2.45 -0.25 8.21
CA PHE A 660 -1.10 -0.07 8.75
C PHE A 660 -0.87 1.35 9.27
N LEU A 661 -0.03 1.49 10.28
CA LEU A 661 0.56 2.74 10.73
C LEU A 661 1.99 2.84 10.19
N GLN A 662 2.32 3.95 9.52
CA GLN A 662 3.68 4.35 9.19
C GLN A 662 4.15 5.41 10.20
N THR A 663 5.38 5.27 10.70
CA THR A 663 6.12 6.31 11.41
C THR A 663 7.17 6.90 10.47
N PHE A 664 7.15 8.21 10.25
CA PHE A 664 8.02 8.90 9.29
C PHE A 664 8.63 10.17 9.90
N ASP A 665 9.96 10.30 9.89
CA ASP A 665 10.61 11.55 10.30
C ASP A 665 10.51 12.59 9.18
N ILE A 666 9.76 13.66 9.46
CA ILE A 666 9.56 14.82 8.60
C ILE A 666 10.91 15.51 8.32
N ARG A 667 11.82 15.56 9.31
CA ARG A 667 13.06 16.34 9.23
C ARG A 667 14.12 15.68 8.33
N SER A 668 14.32 14.37 8.43
CA SER A 668 15.21 13.62 7.53
C SER A 668 14.51 13.04 6.29
N SER A 669 13.18 13.22 6.17
CA SER A 669 12.35 12.61 5.13
C SER A 669 12.52 11.09 5.04
N ARG A 670 12.48 10.41 6.20
CA ARG A 670 12.84 9.00 6.35
C ARG A 670 11.71 8.18 7.00
N HIS A 671 11.35 7.05 6.40
CA HIS A 671 10.58 6.00 7.07
C HIS A 671 11.35 5.44 8.27
N ILE A 672 10.70 5.39 9.44
CA ILE A 672 11.21 4.72 10.65
C ILE A 672 10.61 3.32 10.75
N THR A 673 9.31 3.18 11.00
CA THR A 673 8.60 1.90 11.18
C THR A 673 7.31 1.82 10.38
N ARG A 674 6.84 0.59 10.11
CA ARG A 674 5.51 0.28 9.58
C ARG A 674 4.92 -0.89 10.38
N GLN A 675 3.75 -0.71 10.97
CA GLN A 675 3.12 -1.69 11.87
C GLN A 675 1.64 -1.89 11.51
N ALA A 676 1.08 -3.09 11.67
CA ALA A 676 -0.36 -3.31 11.51
C ALA A 676 -1.15 -2.76 12.72
N LEU A 677 -2.25 -2.04 12.44
CA LEU A 677 -3.28 -1.68 13.42
C LEU A 677 -4.53 -2.56 13.26
N ALA A 678 -4.88 -2.95 12.03
CA ALA A 678 -6.03 -3.81 11.72
C ALA A 678 -5.61 -5.15 11.09
N ARG A 679 -6.57 -6.09 11.02
CA ARG A 679 -6.37 -7.36 10.29
C ARG A 679 -6.05 -7.06 8.83
N ASN A 680 -5.09 -7.76 8.25
CA ASN A 680 -4.60 -7.49 6.90
C ASN A 680 -4.16 -8.81 6.22
N ASN A 681 -4.00 -8.75 4.91
CA ASN A 681 -3.94 -9.92 4.04
C ASN A 681 -2.52 -10.22 3.51
N VAL A 682 -1.45 -9.71 4.14
CA VAL A 682 -0.07 -9.82 3.62
C VAL A 682 0.42 -11.27 3.48
N THR A 683 -0.06 -12.17 4.34
CA THR A 683 0.21 -13.62 4.27
C THR A 683 -0.73 -14.39 3.34
N ASP A 684 -1.82 -13.77 2.91
CA ASP A 684 -2.95 -14.44 2.26
C ASP A 684 -3.13 -13.98 0.81
N PHE A 685 -4.04 -14.63 0.09
CA PHE A 685 -4.36 -14.21 -1.28
C PHE A 685 -5.26 -12.96 -1.24
N ASN A 686 -4.74 -11.81 -1.67
CA ASN A 686 -5.48 -10.54 -1.80
C ASN A 686 -6.67 -10.57 -2.79
N LEU A 687 -6.99 -11.72 -3.37
CA LEU A 687 -8.06 -11.93 -4.36
C LEU A 687 -8.92 -13.14 -3.96
N GLY A 688 -10.24 -12.95 -3.92
CA GLY A 688 -11.21 -14.03 -3.73
C GLY A 688 -11.27 -15.03 -4.91
N PRO A 689 -12.12 -16.06 -4.80
CA PRO A 689 -12.30 -17.07 -5.85
C PRO A 689 -12.64 -16.44 -7.21
N GLU A 690 -13.63 -15.57 -7.24
CA GLU A 690 -14.09 -14.86 -8.46
C GLU A 690 -13.12 -13.76 -8.93
N GLY A 691 -12.07 -13.46 -8.18
CA GLY A 691 -11.09 -12.41 -8.48
C GLY A 691 -11.45 -11.02 -7.96
N THR A 692 -12.46 -10.90 -7.10
CA THR A 692 -12.73 -9.69 -6.29
C THR A 692 -11.57 -9.44 -5.32
N PRO A 693 -11.11 -8.18 -5.13
CA PRO A 693 -10.05 -7.87 -4.18
C PRO A 693 -10.59 -7.87 -2.74
N ILE A 694 -9.87 -8.50 -1.82
CA ILE A 694 -10.33 -8.64 -0.43
C ILE A 694 -9.93 -7.38 0.36
N ALA A 695 -10.92 -6.56 0.73
CA ALA A 695 -10.71 -5.36 1.51
C ALA A 695 -10.42 -5.68 2.99
N PRO A 696 -9.27 -5.23 3.55
CA PRO A 696 -9.06 -5.18 5.00
C PRO A 696 -9.90 -4.03 5.62
N PRO A 697 -10.02 -3.95 6.97
CA PRO A 697 -10.58 -2.78 7.63
C PRO A 697 -9.77 -1.51 7.32
N ASP A 698 -10.45 -0.38 7.25
CA ASP A 698 -9.82 0.94 7.20
C ASP A 698 -9.64 1.50 8.61
N VAL A 699 -8.62 2.34 8.82
CA VAL A 699 -8.43 3.10 10.06
C VAL A 699 -8.98 4.51 9.83
N GLU A 700 -10.25 4.72 10.23
CA GLU A 700 -10.97 5.98 10.05
C GLU A 700 -10.47 7.10 10.98
N HIS A 701 -10.00 6.77 12.19
CA HIS A 701 -9.55 7.77 13.17
C HIS A 701 -8.29 7.34 13.92
N LEU A 702 -7.46 8.33 14.28
CA LEU A 702 -6.21 8.15 15.02
C LEU A 702 -5.94 9.35 15.94
N ALA A 703 -5.72 9.10 17.23
CA ALA A 703 -5.36 10.14 18.20
C ALA A 703 -4.26 9.64 19.15
N ILE A 704 -3.29 10.51 19.47
CA ILE A 704 -2.19 10.20 20.40
C ILE A 704 -2.32 11.04 21.68
N SER A 705 -1.99 10.44 22.83
CA SER A 705 -2.06 11.07 24.15
C SER A 705 -1.01 12.19 24.34
N PRO A 706 -1.22 13.11 25.30
CA PRO A 706 -0.30 14.23 25.56
C PRO A 706 1.16 13.87 25.82
N ASP A 707 1.41 12.68 26.37
CA ASP A 707 2.71 12.12 26.73
C ASP A 707 3.35 11.29 25.60
N GLY A 708 2.61 11.03 24.52
CA GLY A 708 3.04 10.18 23.41
C GLY A 708 3.22 8.70 23.75
N MET A 709 2.68 8.24 24.88
CA MET A 709 2.77 6.85 25.35
C MET A 709 1.53 6.00 25.02
N TRP A 710 0.41 6.64 24.69
CA TRP A 710 -0.85 5.97 24.34
C TRP A 710 -1.37 6.44 22.98
N LEU A 711 -1.71 5.50 22.12
CA LEU A 711 -2.36 5.73 20.83
C LEU A 711 -3.76 5.12 20.87
N ALA A 712 -4.76 5.86 20.41
CA ALA A 712 -6.10 5.36 20.17
C ALA A 712 -6.38 5.35 18.66
N SER A 713 -6.98 4.27 18.16
CA SER A 713 -7.38 4.14 16.76
C SER A 713 -8.79 3.56 16.66
N VAL A 714 -9.58 4.06 15.70
CA VAL A 714 -10.83 3.41 15.27
C VAL A 714 -10.60 2.77 13.92
N ASP A 715 -10.90 1.47 13.79
CA ASP A 715 -10.97 0.78 12.51
C ASP A 715 -12.34 0.17 12.24
N THR A 716 -12.78 0.24 10.99
CA THR A 716 -14.10 -0.19 10.54
C THR A 716 -14.00 -1.12 9.34
N TRP A 717 -15.01 -1.98 9.18
CA TRP A 717 -15.12 -2.88 8.04
C TRP A 717 -16.58 -3.22 7.74
N CYS A 718 -16.94 -3.19 6.47
CA CYS A 718 -18.23 -3.67 5.96
C CYS A 718 -17.98 -4.76 4.90
N PRO A 719 -18.89 -5.73 4.72
CA PRO A 719 -18.86 -6.63 3.58
C PRO A 719 -18.89 -5.85 2.24
N PRO A 720 -18.18 -6.31 1.19
CA PRO A 720 -18.35 -5.79 -0.16
C PRO A 720 -19.80 -5.96 -0.63
N ALA A 721 -20.32 -5.01 -1.41
CA ALA A 721 -21.69 -5.10 -1.94
C ALA A 721 -21.90 -6.38 -2.77
N SER A 722 -20.91 -6.77 -3.57
CA SER A 722 -20.90 -8.00 -4.39
C SER A 722 -21.16 -9.29 -3.61
N ASP A 723 -20.87 -9.30 -2.31
CA ASP A 723 -20.98 -10.48 -1.47
C ASP A 723 -22.40 -10.60 -0.87
N MET A 724 -23.18 -9.50 -0.93
CA MET A 724 -24.58 -9.43 -0.49
C MET A 724 -25.59 -9.74 -1.61
N ASP A 725 -25.16 -9.76 -2.88
CA ASP A 725 -25.93 -9.99 -4.13
C ASP A 725 -26.62 -11.39 -4.24
N SER A 726 -26.86 -12.06 -3.12
CA SER A 726 -27.79 -13.18 -3.05
C SER A 726 -29.21 -12.71 -3.39
N SER A 727 -29.90 -13.44 -4.26
CA SER A 727 -31.20 -13.04 -4.85
C SER A 727 -32.41 -13.09 -3.89
N ALA A 728 -32.17 -12.85 -2.60
CA ALA A 728 -33.17 -12.70 -1.55
C ALA A 728 -33.50 -11.22 -1.27
N PHE A 729 -32.54 -10.32 -1.50
CA PHE A 729 -32.71 -8.86 -1.46
C PHE A 729 -33.11 -8.40 -2.86
N ALA A 730 -34.14 -7.54 -2.96
CA ALA A 730 -34.80 -7.26 -4.24
C ALA A 730 -34.51 -5.86 -4.78
N ASP A 731 -34.19 -4.92 -3.89
CA ASP A 731 -33.90 -3.51 -4.18
C ASP A 731 -32.54 -3.12 -3.57
N ASP A 732 -31.77 -2.25 -4.24
CA ASP A 732 -30.40 -1.87 -3.83
C ASP A 732 -30.32 -1.26 -2.41
N ALA A 733 -31.43 -0.73 -1.89
CA ALA A 733 -31.52 -0.18 -0.54
C ALA A 733 -31.43 -1.26 0.55
N ASP A 734 -32.02 -2.45 0.31
CA ASP A 734 -31.94 -3.61 1.21
C ASP A 734 -30.46 -4.02 1.42
N VAL A 735 -29.68 -3.98 0.34
CA VAL A 735 -28.26 -4.38 0.32
C VAL A 735 -27.40 -3.44 1.17
N GLU A 736 -27.58 -2.13 1.05
CA GLU A 736 -26.81 -1.17 1.85
C GLU A 736 -27.27 -1.14 3.32
N GLU A 737 -28.55 -1.40 3.63
CA GLU A 737 -28.98 -1.63 5.02
C GLU A 737 -28.33 -2.89 5.60
N GLU A 738 -28.28 -4.00 4.86
CA GLU A 738 -27.62 -5.24 5.29
C GLU A 738 -26.09 -5.06 5.45
N ARG A 739 -25.42 -4.28 4.59
CA ARG A 739 -24.00 -3.91 4.79
C ARG A 739 -23.82 -3.14 6.10
N LYS A 740 -24.65 -2.13 6.38
CA LYS A 740 -24.63 -1.36 7.64
C LYS A 740 -24.98 -2.23 8.86
N ALA A 741 -25.90 -3.18 8.71
CA ALA A 741 -26.23 -4.17 9.74
C ALA A 741 -25.08 -5.14 10.05
N ARG A 742 -24.09 -5.22 9.14
CA ARG A 742 -22.88 -6.04 9.23
C ARG A 742 -21.61 -5.20 9.40
N LYS A 743 -21.72 -3.87 9.62
CA LYS A 743 -20.58 -3.00 9.92
C LYS A 743 -19.92 -3.46 11.23
N GLU A 744 -18.65 -3.83 11.15
CA GLU A 744 -17.76 -4.00 12.28
C GLU A 744 -17.07 -2.66 12.56
N ALA A 745 -17.00 -2.24 13.83
CA ALA A 745 -16.20 -1.10 14.26
C ALA A 745 -15.47 -1.42 15.57
N TYR A 746 -14.18 -1.09 15.62
CA TYR A 746 -13.29 -1.42 16.73
C TYR A 746 -12.53 -0.18 17.19
N LEU A 747 -12.66 0.16 18.48
CA LEU A 747 -11.82 1.15 19.13
C LEU A 747 -10.68 0.44 19.88
N LYS A 748 -9.43 0.76 19.53
CA LYS A 748 -8.24 0.11 20.09
C LYS A 748 -7.36 1.13 20.80
N PHE A 749 -6.82 0.73 21.95
CA PHE A 749 -5.85 1.49 22.74
C PHE A 749 -4.53 0.74 22.78
N TRP A 750 -3.48 1.40 22.32
CA TRP A 750 -2.13 0.87 22.19
C TRP A 750 -1.18 1.62 23.13
N HIS A 751 -0.25 0.89 23.74
CA HIS A 751 0.82 1.43 24.58
C HIS A 751 2.15 1.43 23.81
N TRP A 752 2.97 2.45 23.98
CA TRP A 752 4.32 2.48 23.40
C TRP A 752 5.28 1.61 24.22
N ASP A 753 5.74 0.50 23.62
CA ASP A 753 6.84 -0.30 24.15
C ASP A 753 8.18 0.32 23.72
N ALA A 754 8.89 0.90 24.69
CA ALA A 754 10.19 1.54 24.46
C ALA A 754 11.38 0.56 24.39
N ALA A 755 11.20 -0.72 24.75
CA ALA A 755 12.23 -1.75 24.62
C ALA A 755 12.13 -2.47 23.27
N ALA A 756 10.93 -2.60 22.71
CA ALA A 756 10.69 -3.17 21.38
C ALA A 756 10.63 -2.12 20.24
N GLU A 757 10.43 -0.83 20.57
CA GLU A 757 10.12 0.26 19.62
C GLU A 757 8.81 0.05 18.84
N LEU A 758 7.78 -0.50 19.52
CA LEU A 758 6.49 -0.91 18.94
C LEU A 758 5.28 -0.32 19.68
N TRP A 759 4.13 -0.27 19.00
CA TRP A 759 2.83 -0.07 19.64
C TRP A 759 2.21 -1.42 20.03
N THR A 760 2.02 -1.67 21.32
CA THR A 760 1.45 -2.92 21.85
C THR A 760 -0.03 -2.74 22.20
N LEU A 761 -0.90 -3.68 21.83
CA LEU A 761 -2.35 -3.57 22.07
C LEU A 761 -2.68 -3.85 23.55
N SER A 762 -3.14 -2.84 24.28
CA SER A 762 -3.64 -2.99 25.66
C SER A 762 -5.10 -3.46 25.67
N THR A 763 -5.96 -2.76 24.91
CA THR A 763 -7.41 -2.91 25.00
C THR A 763 -8.04 -2.73 23.63
N ARG A 764 -9.03 -3.58 23.31
CA ARG A 764 -9.93 -3.43 22.16
C ARG A 764 -11.37 -3.39 22.67
N VAL A 765 -12.17 -2.49 22.13
CA VAL A 765 -13.60 -2.34 22.38
C VAL A 765 -14.34 -2.61 21.08
N ASP A 766 -15.27 -3.56 21.11
CA ASP A 766 -16.11 -3.93 19.98
C ASP A 766 -17.39 -3.09 19.98
N SER A 767 -17.76 -2.51 18.84
CA SER A 767 -18.92 -1.61 18.68
C SER A 767 -18.93 -0.48 19.71
N PRO A 768 -17.95 0.46 19.67
CA PRO A 768 -17.80 1.51 20.69
C PRO A 768 -19.01 2.47 20.79
N HIS A 769 -19.78 2.61 19.70
CA HIS A 769 -21.08 3.28 19.64
C HIS A 769 -22.11 2.34 19.00
N THR A 770 -23.39 2.50 19.34
CA THR A 770 -24.49 1.77 18.67
C THR A 770 -25.04 2.55 17.47
N ARG A 771 -25.79 1.88 16.60
CA ARG A 771 -26.50 2.57 15.51
C ARG A 771 -27.71 3.37 16.02
N SER A 772 -28.07 4.38 15.23
CA SER A 772 -29.30 5.16 15.35
C SER A 772 -30.53 4.24 15.39
N GLY A 773 -31.57 4.67 16.12
CA GLY A 773 -32.80 3.88 16.32
C GLY A 773 -32.62 2.53 17.03
N LYS A 774 -31.41 2.21 17.52
CA LYS A 774 -31.00 0.87 18.02
C LYS A 774 -31.07 -0.21 16.93
N ALA A 775 -30.78 0.16 15.68
CA ALA A 775 -30.64 -0.78 14.58
C ALA A 775 -29.51 -1.80 14.82
N LEU A 776 -29.58 -2.95 14.14
CA LEU A 776 -28.52 -3.97 14.19
C LEU A 776 -27.25 -3.45 13.51
N GLY A 777 -26.06 -3.80 14.03
CA GLY A 777 -24.74 -3.40 13.51
C GLY A 777 -23.94 -2.56 14.52
N ALA A 778 -22.67 -2.28 14.22
CA ALA A 778 -21.92 -1.25 14.94
C ALA A 778 -22.32 0.15 14.45
N GLY A 779 -22.41 1.12 15.36
CA GLY A 779 -22.62 2.52 15.01
C GLY A 779 -21.38 3.15 14.41
N GLU A 780 -21.58 4.18 13.59
CA GLU A 780 -20.48 5.04 13.16
C GLU A 780 -19.83 5.77 14.34
N VAL A 781 -18.52 6.03 14.24
CA VAL A 781 -17.79 6.95 15.14
C VAL A 781 -17.41 8.15 14.29
N PHE A 782 -17.98 9.32 14.57
CA PHE A 782 -17.75 10.52 13.78
C PHE A 782 -16.43 11.22 14.12
N GLN A 783 -15.97 11.11 15.38
CA GLN A 783 -14.65 11.63 15.78
C GLN A 783 -14.08 10.93 17.01
N LEU A 784 -12.75 10.84 17.06
CA LEU A 784 -11.93 10.45 18.22
C LEU A 784 -10.92 11.57 18.51
N ILE A 785 -10.85 12.04 19.76
CA ILE A 785 -9.85 13.04 20.19
C ILE A 785 -9.18 12.67 21.52
N ALA A 786 -7.94 13.11 21.72
CA ALA A 786 -7.21 12.98 22.98
C ALA A 786 -7.47 14.20 23.89
N ASN A 787 -7.55 13.98 25.21
CA ASN A 787 -7.55 15.08 26.18
C ASN A 787 -6.14 15.72 26.21
N PRO A 788 -5.97 17.05 26.04
CA PRO A 788 -4.65 17.67 25.88
C PRO A 788 -3.85 17.76 27.19
N ALA A 789 -4.50 17.65 28.35
CA ALA A 789 -3.91 17.88 29.67
C ALA A 789 -3.80 16.63 30.56
N GLY A 790 -4.30 15.47 30.12
CA GLY A 790 -4.19 14.22 30.89
C GLY A 790 -4.51 12.95 30.10
N GLY A 791 -4.24 11.80 30.70
CA GLY A 791 -4.48 10.49 30.10
C GLY A 791 -5.98 10.20 29.91
N GLY A 792 -6.50 10.43 28.71
CA GLY A 792 -7.89 10.17 28.34
C GLY A 792 -8.17 10.47 26.87
N PHE A 793 -9.22 9.84 26.33
CA PHE A 793 -9.75 10.10 24.99
C PHE A 793 -11.26 10.32 25.06
N ALA A 794 -11.83 10.97 24.05
CA ALA A 794 -13.28 11.07 23.86
C ALA A 794 -13.68 10.67 22.44
N THR A 795 -14.84 10.04 22.30
CA THR A 795 -15.46 9.70 21.01
C THR A 795 -16.91 10.15 20.96
N VAL A 796 -17.42 10.41 19.76
CA VAL A 796 -18.83 10.68 19.45
C VAL A 796 -19.24 9.87 18.22
N GLY A 797 -20.51 9.47 18.12
CA GLY A 797 -20.97 8.57 17.08
C GLY A 797 -22.49 8.55 16.91
N GLU A 798 -22.95 7.58 16.11
CA GLU A 798 -24.35 7.41 15.65
C GLU A 798 -25.39 7.06 16.75
N ASP A 799 -24.96 6.98 18.02
CA ASP A 799 -25.83 6.81 19.19
C ASP A 799 -26.09 8.10 19.96
N ASP A 800 -25.80 9.25 19.34
CA ASP A 800 -25.95 10.60 19.89
C ASP A 800 -25.19 10.85 21.20
N ALA A 801 -24.28 9.96 21.60
CA ALA A 801 -23.61 10.02 22.89
C ALA A 801 -22.11 10.27 22.80
N VAL A 802 -21.62 11.18 23.64
CA VAL A 802 -20.19 11.42 23.86
C VAL A 802 -19.67 10.43 24.89
N LYS A 803 -18.67 9.62 24.53
CA LYS A 803 -18.06 8.62 25.41
C LYS A 803 -16.65 9.03 25.81
N ILE A 804 -16.38 9.07 27.11
CA ILE A 804 -15.10 9.49 27.68
C ILE A 804 -14.35 8.27 28.21
N TRP A 805 -13.23 7.96 27.57
CA TRP A 805 -12.38 6.80 27.83
C TRP A 805 -11.20 7.20 28.70
N ARG A 806 -10.89 6.40 29.73
CA ARG A 806 -9.74 6.62 30.61
C ARG A 806 -9.01 5.31 30.92
N PRO A 807 -7.69 5.37 31.18
CA PRO A 807 -6.92 4.21 31.62
C PRO A 807 -7.27 3.84 33.06
N ARG A 808 -7.10 2.57 33.39
CA ARG A 808 -7.32 1.99 34.72
C ARG A 808 -6.33 0.85 34.95
N ALA A 809 -5.74 0.79 36.14
CA ALA A 809 -4.98 -0.39 36.56
C ALA A 809 -5.91 -1.62 36.61
N LYS A 810 -5.50 -2.70 35.95
CA LYS A 810 -6.27 -3.94 35.85
C LYS A 810 -6.18 -4.72 37.16
N VAL A 811 -7.31 -4.87 37.85
CA VAL A 811 -7.36 -5.50 39.18
C VAL A 811 -8.08 -6.85 39.11
N ARG A 812 -7.46 -7.90 39.65
CA ARG A 812 -8.02 -9.25 39.75
C ARG A 812 -8.05 -9.70 41.21
N HIS A 813 -9.24 -10.02 41.72
CA HIS A 813 -9.47 -10.38 43.12
C HIS A 813 -8.93 -9.36 44.16
N GLY A 814 -8.87 -8.07 43.79
CA GLY A 814 -8.39 -6.99 44.66
C GLY A 814 -6.88 -6.70 44.59
N LEU A 815 -6.11 -7.49 43.81
CA LEU A 815 -4.70 -7.25 43.55
C LEU A 815 -4.50 -6.70 42.12
N PRO A 816 -3.54 -5.80 41.88
CA PRO A 816 -3.18 -5.41 40.52
C PRO A 816 -2.61 -6.61 39.74
N VAL A 817 -2.93 -6.67 38.45
CA VAL A 817 -2.34 -7.63 37.52
C VAL A 817 -1.06 -7.00 37.00
N LEU A 818 0.08 -7.61 37.31
CA LEU A 818 1.38 -7.18 36.81
C LEU A 818 1.72 -7.87 35.48
N ALA A 819 2.46 -7.19 34.62
CA ALA A 819 3.09 -7.74 33.43
C ALA A 819 4.42 -8.45 33.76
N GLU A 820 5.09 -9.02 32.75
CA GLU A 820 6.33 -9.80 32.94
C GLU A 820 7.53 -8.95 33.41
N ASP A 821 7.48 -7.64 33.18
CA ASP A 821 8.43 -6.64 33.68
C ASP A 821 8.11 -6.14 35.11
N GLY A 822 6.98 -6.56 35.68
CA GLY A 822 6.48 -6.11 36.98
C GLY A 822 5.66 -4.81 36.96
N SER A 823 5.40 -4.20 35.79
CA SER A 823 4.54 -3.02 35.66
C SER A 823 3.04 -3.38 35.82
N GLU A 824 2.20 -2.43 36.22
CA GLU A 824 0.74 -2.67 36.28
C GLU A 824 0.13 -2.71 34.87
N VAL A 825 -0.57 -3.80 34.54
CA VAL A 825 -1.31 -3.90 33.27
C VAL A 825 -2.44 -2.88 33.27
N VAL A 826 -2.41 -1.95 32.32
CA VAL A 826 -3.48 -0.94 32.15
C VAL A 826 -4.55 -1.47 31.18
N GLU A 827 -5.81 -1.39 31.61
CA GLU A 827 -7.01 -1.55 30.77
C GLU A 827 -7.68 -0.19 30.51
N TRP A 828 -8.29 -0.03 29.35
CA TRP A 828 -9.05 1.19 29.01
C TRP A 828 -10.55 0.96 29.14
N VAL A 829 -11.25 1.90 29.79
CA VAL A 829 -12.69 1.78 30.07
C VAL A 829 -13.44 3.05 29.70
N CYS A 830 -14.67 2.90 29.20
CA CYS A 830 -15.64 3.98 29.12
C CYS A 830 -16.01 4.41 30.55
N ARG A 831 -15.57 5.60 30.96
CA ARG A 831 -15.84 6.16 32.29
C ARG A 831 -17.17 6.93 32.32
N ARG A 832 -17.60 7.48 31.18
CA ARG A 832 -18.87 8.18 30.97
C ARG A 832 -19.37 7.94 29.56
N SER A 833 -20.67 7.67 29.41
CA SER A 833 -21.45 8.00 28.21
C SER A 833 -22.32 9.20 28.59
N VAL A 834 -22.39 10.21 27.74
CA VAL A 834 -23.22 11.41 27.94
C VAL A 834 -24.03 11.60 26.66
N ASP A 835 -25.32 11.32 26.76
CA ASP A 835 -26.24 11.35 25.62
C ASP A 835 -26.59 12.83 25.33
N LEU A 836 -26.42 13.28 24.08
CA LEU A 836 -26.60 14.68 23.68
C LEU A 836 -28.08 14.97 23.35
N PRO A 837 -28.64 16.09 23.86
CA PRO A 837 -30.03 16.44 23.60
C PRO A 837 -30.19 17.03 22.20
N ALA A 838 -30.78 16.27 21.29
CA ALA A 838 -31.15 16.76 19.96
C ALA A 838 -32.06 18.01 20.03
N PRO A 839 -31.94 18.96 19.09
CA PRO A 839 -32.73 20.19 19.08
C PRO A 839 -34.22 19.93 18.79
N SER A 840 -35.04 19.81 19.84
CA SER A 840 -36.47 19.57 19.73
C SER A 840 -37.28 20.87 19.59
N ASP A 841 -37.85 21.13 18.42
CA ASP A 841 -38.61 22.37 18.12
C ASP A 841 -40.03 22.44 18.74
N ARG A 842 -40.37 21.52 19.67
CA ARG A 842 -41.67 21.48 20.36
C ARG A 842 -41.56 21.05 21.82
N ALA A 843 -41.58 22.02 22.73
CA ALA A 843 -41.68 21.78 24.17
C ALA A 843 -43.13 21.48 24.66
N ASP A 844 -44.15 21.84 23.87
CA ASP A 844 -45.56 21.86 24.31
C ASP A 844 -46.49 21.01 23.41
N SER A 845 -46.31 19.69 23.35
CA SER A 845 -47.28 18.77 22.70
C SER A 845 -47.20 17.33 23.24
N PRO A 846 -48.18 16.84 24.03
CA PRO A 846 -48.15 15.53 24.66
C PRO A 846 -48.60 14.41 23.70
N MET A 847 -47.90 14.26 22.56
CA MET A 847 -48.19 13.24 21.56
C MET A 847 -46.90 12.58 21.05
N GLU A 848 -46.09 12.14 22.01
CA GLU A 848 -44.90 11.29 21.83
C GLU A 848 -45.34 9.87 21.45
N ASP A 849 -45.00 9.42 20.24
CA ASP A 849 -44.90 8.01 19.78
C ASP A 849 -44.70 7.89 18.25
N MET A 850 -44.88 8.97 17.48
CA MET A 850 -44.77 8.97 16.01
C MET A 850 -43.97 10.16 15.43
N VAL A 851 -42.84 10.50 16.06
CA VAL A 851 -41.82 11.36 15.41
C VAL A 851 -40.71 10.44 14.91
N GLU A 852 -40.39 10.50 13.63
CA GLU A 852 -39.26 9.77 13.06
C GLU A 852 -37.96 10.30 13.67
N SER A 853 -37.09 9.40 14.15
CA SER A 853 -35.87 9.79 14.85
C SER A 853 -34.89 10.47 13.89
N THR A 854 -34.68 11.77 14.07
CA THR A 854 -33.73 12.57 13.31
C THR A 854 -32.33 11.95 13.40
N SER A 855 -31.85 11.34 12.32
CA SER A 855 -30.54 10.71 12.30
C SER A 855 -29.42 11.76 12.26
N THR A 856 -28.49 11.68 13.20
CA THR A 856 -27.21 12.38 13.09
C THR A 856 -26.41 11.86 11.89
N VAL A 857 -25.88 12.79 11.10
CA VAL A 857 -25.06 12.53 9.90
C VAL A 857 -23.57 12.77 10.19
N GLY A 858 -23.27 13.55 11.25
CA GLY A 858 -21.92 13.77 11.74
C GLY A 858 -21.91 14.42 13.12
N ALA A 859 -20.74 14.52 13.73
CA ALA A 859 -20.55 15.27 14.98
C ALA A 859 -19.08 15.70 15.16
N CYS A 860 -18.88 16.86 15.79
CA CYS A 860 -17.56 17.41 16.09
C CYS A 860 -17.30 17.48 17.61
N LEU A 861 -16.06 17.26 18.03
CA LEU A 861 -15.56 17.36 19.40
C LEU A 861 -14.31 18.25 19.47
N ALA A 862 -14.17 19.00 20.57
CA ALA A 862 -12.88 19.58 20.97
C ALA A 862 -12.77 19.69 22.49
N PHE A 863 -11.59 19.40 23.04
CA PHE A 863 -11.28 19.74 24.44
C PHE A 863 -10.77 21.18 24.55
N SER A 864 -11.03 21.82 25.69
CA SER A 864 -10.29 23.02 26.10
C SER A 864 -8.81 22.70 26.35
N GLN A 865 -7.95 23.71 26.27
CA GLN A 865 -6.48 23.54 26.37
C GLN A 865 -6.01 22.96 27.72
N ASP A 866 -6.76 23.21 28.80
CA ASP A 866 -6.57 22.65 30.15
C ASP A 866 -7.26 21.28 30.35
N GLY A 867 -7.96 20.78 29.32
CA GLY A 867 -8.66 19.49 29.34
C GLY A 867 -9.85 19.40 30.30
N SER A 868 -10.35 20.52 30.84
CA SER A 868 -11.47 20.55 31.80
C SER A 868 -12.85 20.58 31.13
N LEU A 869 -12.96 21.24 29.97
CA LEU A 869 -14.17 21.31 29.16
C LEU A 869 -14.03 20.49 27.87
N LEU A 870 -15.15 19.97 27.40
CA LEU A 870 -15.31 19.25 26.14
C LEU A 870 -16.50 19.85 25.39
N ALA A 871 -16.26 20.51 24.27
CA ALA A 871 -17.32 20.91 23.36
C ALA A 871 -17.74 19.73 22.48
N ALA A 872 -19.05 19.62 22.23
CA ALA A 872 -19.64 18.69 21.27
C ALA A 872 -20.70 19.41 20.41
N VAL A 873 -20.75 19.06 19.13
CA VAL A 873 -21.72 19.55 18.14
C VAL A 873 -22.26 18.36 17.36
N GLN A 874 -23.59 18.27 17.21
CA GLN A 874 -24.24 17.29 16.33
C GLN A 874 -24.64 17.95 15.01
N LEU A 875 -24.53 17.19 13.92
CA LEU A 875 -24.95 17.56 12.58
C LEU A 875 -26.09 16.61 12.16
N PHE A 876 -27.19 17.17 11.69
CA PHE A 876 -28.39 16.45 11.27
C PHE A 876 -28.58 16.60 9.75
N ALA A 877 -29.41 15.76 9.14
CA ALA A 877 -29.70 15.83 7.70
C ALA A 877 -30.41 17.15 7.31
N ASP A 878 -30.27 17.55 6.04
CA ASP A 878 -30.74 18.84 5.49
C ASP A 878 -32.23 19.15 5.68
N ASP A 879 -33.08 18.13 5.94
CA ASP A 879 -34.51 18.30 6.21
C ASP A 879 -34.82 18.98 7.57
N PHE A 880 -33.81 19.38 8.35
CA PHE A 880 -33.96 19.88 9.72
C PHE A 880 -33.55 21.36 9.88
N GLU A 881 -34.51 22.29 9.77
CA GLU A 881 -34.29 23.77 9.78
C GLU A 881 -33.84 24.39 11.14
N SER A 882 -33.18 23.63 12.04
CA SER A 882 -32.78 24.12 13.38
C SER A 882 -31.33 24.60 13.47
N ASP A 883 -31.10 25.65 14.27
CA ASP A 883 -29.77 26.11 14.68
C ASP A 883 -28.96 24.99 15.38
N SER A 884 -27.83 24.56 14.82
CA SER A 884 -26.97 23.53 15.42
C SER A 884 -26.43 23.96 16.79
N LEU A 885 -26.59 23.10 17.79
CA LEU A 885 -26.19 23.39 19.17
C LEU A 885 -24.72 23.04 19.45
N VAL A 886 -24.06 23.89 20.25
CA VAL A 886 -22.77 23.58 20.87
C VAL A 886 -22.97 23.28 22.34
N HIS A 887 -22.72 22.03 22.73
CA HIS A 887 -22.79 21.55 24.11
C HIS A 887 -21.41 21.63 24.76
N PHE A 888 -21.31 22.30 25.90
CA PHE A 888 -20.10 22.39 26.71
C PHE A 888 -20.23 21.47 27.92
N LEU A 889 -19.53 20.34 27.86
CA LEU A 889 -19.48 19.31 28.90
C LEU A 889 -18.25 19.49 29.80
N ASP A 890 -18.36 19.07 31.05
CA ASP A 890 -17.23 18.88 31.97
C ASP A 890 -16.58 17.51 31.73
N ALA A 891 -15.30 17.53 31.35
CA ALA A 891 -14.54 16.35 30.95
C ALA A 891 -14.28 15.36 32.10
N SER A 892 -14.57 15.73 33.35
CA SER A 892 -14.37 14.93 34.56
C SER A 892 -15.67 14.33 35.11
N THR A 893 -16.75 15.12 35.11
CA THR A 893 -18.07 14.71 35.63
C THR A 893 -19.00 14.18 34.55
N GLY A 894 -18.90 14.68 33.30
CA GLY A 894 -19.87 14.47 32.23
C GLY A 894 -21.09 15.41 32.29
N GLU A 895 -21.08 16.43 33.14
CA GLU A 895 -22.18 17.38 33.28
C GLU A 895 -22.18 18.43 32.16
N PHE A 896 -23.37 18.76 31.63
CA PHE A 896 -23.57 19.96 30.81
C PHE A 896 -23.36 21.21 31.66
N LYS A 897 -22.42 22.06 31.25
CA LYS A 897 -22.18 23.40 31.84
C LYS A 897 -22.86 24.50 31.03
N ALA A 898 -23.00 24.32 29.71
CA ALA A 898 -23.83 25.15 28.84
C ALA A 898 -24.23 24.40 27.57
N SER A 899 -25.32 24.82 26.93
CA SER A 899 -25.66 24.52 25.53
C SER A 899 -25.95 25.85 24.85
N LYS A 900 -25.39 26.12 23.65
CA LYS A 900 -25.51 27.42 22.97
C LYS A 900 -25.91 27.27 21.50
N SER A 901 -26.81 28.16 21.07
CA SER A 901 -27.22 28.42 19.68
C SER A 901 -26.77 29.84 19.26
N GLY A 902 -27.25 30.35 18.12
CA GLY A 902 -26.95 31.68 17.61
C GLY A 902 -25.83 31.71 16.57
N GLY A 903 -25.69 30.64 15.77
CA GLY A 903 -24.63 30.53 14.76
C GLY A 903 -23.21 30.43 15.34
N LEU A 904 -23.05 29.84 16.53
CA LEU A 904 -21.74 29.38 17.03
C LEU A 904 -21.31 28.08 16.32
N ALA A 905 -22.28 27.24 16.01
CA ALA A 905 -22.24 26.22 14.97
C ALA A 905 -23.42 26.45 14.01
N THR A 906 -23.32 25.88 12.82
CA THR A 906 -24.32 25.80 11.76
C THR A 906 -24.35 24.37 11.19
N PRO A 907 -25.38 23.97 10.40
CA PRO A 907 -25.44 22.61 9.84
C PRO A 907 -24.21 22.23 8.98
N ASP A 908 -23.53 23.21 8.39
CA ASP A 908 -22.29 23.05 7.63
C ASP A 908 -21.00 23.16 8.47
N THR A 909 -21.05 22.94 9.80
CA THR A 909 -19.86 22.95 10.67
C THR A 909 -19.01 21.71 10.44
N VAL A 910 -17.77 21.89 9.99
CA VAL A 910 -16.84 20.79 9.66
C VAL A 910 -15.80 20.56 10.77
N ALA A 911 -15.40 21.61 11.49
CA ALA A 911 -14.46 21.48 12.60
C ALA A 911 -14.68 22.51 13.71
N ILE A 912 -14.30 22.14 14.94
CA ILE A 912 -14.32 23.02 16.11
C ILE A 912 -13.00 22.93 16.89
N GLY A 913 -12.66 23.96 17.67
CA GLY A 913 -11.45 24.00 18.49
C GLY A 913 -11.47 25.06 19.58
N PHE A 914 -10.58 24.93 20.56
CA PHE A 914 -10.33 25.93 21.60
C PHE A 914 -8.90 26.47 21.47
N LEU A 915 -8.71 27.77 21.70
CA LEU A 915 -7.40 28.40 21.76
C LEU A 915 -7.43 29.50 22.83
N ASP A 916 -6.73 29.29 23.96
CA ASP A 916 -6.94 30.07 25.19
C ASP A 916 -8.45 30.12 25.52
N ARG A 917 -9.03 31.31 25.76
CA ARG A 917 -10.46 31.49 26.07
C ARG A 917 -11.38 31.53 24.85
N TYR A 918 -10.83 31.36 23.64
CA TYR A 918 -11.57 31.50 22.40
C TYR A 918 -12.03 30.14 21.88
N PHE A 919 -13.31 30.04 21.54
CA PHE A 919 -13.85 28.96 20.74
C PHE A 919 -13.75 29.33 19.25
N ILE A 920 -13.36 28.37 18.43
CA ILE A 920 -13.19 28.50 16.99
C ILE A 920 -14.13 27.47 16.35
N GLY A 921 -15.15 27.95 15.63
CA GLY A 921 -15.97 27.13 14.74
C GLY A 921 -15.53 27.35 13.30
N VAL A 922 -15.43 26.28 12.52
CA VAL A 922 -15.12 26.32 11.09
C VAL A 922 -16.25 25.63 10.34
N THR A 923 -16.97 26.41 9.53
CA THR A 923 -18.00 25.92 8.63
C THR A 923 -17.42 25.69 7.23
N SER A 924 -18.21 25.14 6.32
CA SER A 924 -17.82 24.94 4.92
C SER A 924 -17.25 26.22 4.28
N GLN A 925 -17.74 27.41 4.64
CA GLN A 925 -17.38 28.70 4.03
C GLN A 925 -16.76 29.72 5.00
N ASP A 926 -17.07 29.69 6.30
CA ASP A 926 -16.70 30.74 7.26
C ASP A 926 -15.94 30.20 8.48
N ILE A 927 -14.97 30.98 8.98
CA ILE A 927 -14.40 30.85 10.32
C ILE A 927 -15.19 31.75 11.27
N THR A 928 -15.70 31.23 12.38
CA THR A 928 -16.26 32.01 13.50
C THR A 928 -15.35 31.91 14.72
N VAL A 929 -14.93 33.07 15.25
CA VAL A 929 -14.17 33.13 16.52
C VAL A 929 -15.01 33.79 17.60
N TRP A 930 -15.26 33.07 18.69
CA TRP A 930 -16.08 33.47 19.82
C TRP A 930 -15.23 33.61 21.09
N ASP A 931 -15.41 34.70 21.85
CA ASP A 931 -14.76 34.90 23.14
C ASP A 931 -15.68 34.37 24.25
N LEU A 932 -15.33 33.23 24.87
CA LEU A 932 -16.18 32.55 25.84
C LEU A 932 -16.34 33.32 27.16
N VAL A 933 -15.46 34.28 27.45
CA VAL A 933 -15.48 35.06 28.71
C VAL A 933 -16.36 36.31 28.56
N THR A 934 -16.38 36.94 27.38
CA THR A 934 -17.30 38.06 27.10
C THR A 934 -18.61 37.63 26.46
N ASP A 935 -18.71 36.34 26.11
CA ASP A 935 -19.81 35.67 25.42
C ASP A 935 -20.29 36.35 24.12
N MET A 936 -19.35 36.63 23.23
CA MET A 936 -19.61 37.32 21.95
C MET A 936 -18.77 36.75 20.80
N ILE A 937 -19.36 36.76 19.59
CA ILE A 937 -18.60 36.64 18.33
C ILE A 937 -17.63 37.82 18.26
N LYS A 938 -16.34 37.52 18.13
CA LYS A 938 -15.27 38.50 18.00
C LYS A 938 -15.01 38.89 16.54
N TYR A 939 -15.05 37.91 15.64
CA TYR A 939 -15.14 38.11 14.20
C TYR A 939 -15.66 36.86 13.49
N ARG A 940 -16.12 37.04 12.25
CA ARG A 940 -16.18 35.99 11.23
C ARG A 940 -15.25 36.33 10.07
N ALA A 941 -14.68 35.32 9.41
CA ALA A 941 -13.77 35.47 8.28
C ALA A 941 -13.95 34.35 7.25
N GLY A 942 -14.27 34.72 6.01
CA GLY A 942 -14.53 33.76 4.93
C GLY A 942 -13.28 33.03 4.43
N LEU A 943 -13.46 31.76 4.09
CA LEU A 943 -12.41 30.85 3.62
C LEU A 943 -12.18 30.98 2.11
N PRO A 944 -10.94 31.24 1.65
CA PRO A 944 -10.62 31.27 0.24
C PRO A 944 -10.54 29.86 -0.35
N GLY A 945 -11.21 29.63 -1.48
CA GLY A 945 -11.14 28.38 -2.25
C GLY A 945 -12.50 27.94 -2.80
N PRO A 946 -12.53 26.95 -3.69
CA PRO A 946 -13.76 26.25 -4.08
C PRO A 946 -14.28 25.35 -2.93
N ASP A 947 -15.46 24.76 -3.14
CA ASP A 947 -16.22 24.06 -2.10
C ASP A 947 -15.69 22.66 -1.77
N PHE A 948 -14.54 22.66 -1.09
CA PHE A 948 -13.92 21.52 -0.41
C PHE A 948 -14.07 21.65 1.11
N GLU A 949 -13.94 20.52 1.82
CA GLU A 949 -14.01 20.47 3.28
C GLU A 949 -12.75 21.10 3.91
N PRO A 950 -12.90 22.06 4.84
CA PRO A 950 -11.78 22.69 5.51
C PRO A 950 -11.24 21.84 6.68
N THR A 951 -9.91 21.69 6.75
CA THR A 951 -9.22 21.07 7.89
C THR A 951 -8.67 22.14 8.84
N LEU A 952 -8.86 21.96 10.15
CA LEU A 952 -8.48 22.89 11.22
C LEU A 952 -7.30 22.34 12.04
N ALA A 953 -6.28 23.17 12.28
CA ALA A 953 -5.20 22.89 13.22
C ALA A 953 -5.04 24.02 14.24
N ILE A 954 -5.02 23.69 15.53
CA ILE A 954 -4.80 24.64 16.63
C ILE A 954 -3.34 24.58 17.09
N ASN A 955 -2.60 25.69 17.03
CA ASN A 955 -1.28 25.80 17.66
C ASN A 955 -1.36 26.68 18.93
N ALA A 956 -1.60 26.01 20.06
CA ALA A 956 -1.69 26.63 21.37
C ALA A 956 -0.38 27.30 21.84
N SER A 957 0.80 26.79 21.42
CA SER A 957 2.10 27.27 21.90
C SER A 957 2.58 28.56 21.22
N ASN A 958 2.08 28.91 20.03
CA ASN A 958 2.32 30.23 19.40
C ASN A 958 1.05 31.11 19.29
N GLY A 959 -0.07 30.68 19.90
CA GLY A 959 -1.30 31.45 19.98
C GLY A 959 -1.99 31.68 18.63
N SER A 960 -1.87 30.72 17.71
CA SER A 960 -2.49 30.79 16.38
C SER A 960 -3.30 29.54 16.05
N PHE A 961 -4.15 29.65 15.03
CA PHE A 961 -4.80 28.51 14.41
C PHE A 961 -4.70 28.65 12.89
N ALA A 962 -4.76 27.52 12.18
CA ALA A 962 -4.66 27.48 10.74
C ALA A 962 -5.78 26.62 10.14
N VAL A 963 -6.30 27.04 9.00
CA VAL A 963 -7.34 26.34 8.25
C VAL A 963 -6.87 26.14 6.80
N ALA A 964 -6.99 24.92 6.30
CA ALA A 964 -6.68 24.56 4.92
C ALA A 964 -7.94 24.07 4.18
N ARG A 965 -8.21 24.65 3.01
CA ARG A 965 -9.37 24.32 2.14
C ARG A 965 -8.88 24.04 0.72
N GLY A 966 -8.92 22.77 0.30
CA GLY A 966 -8.39 22.34 -1.00
C GLY A 966 -6.90 22.66 -1.19
N LYS A 967 -6.59 23.72 -1.95
CA LYS A 967 -5.21 24.18 -2.23
C LYS A 967 -4.81 25.47 -1.48
N HIS A 968 -5.67 25.99 -0.63
CA HIS A 968 -5.47 27.24 0.09
C HIS A 968 -5.20 26.98 1.58
N LEU A 969 -4.27 27.74 2.15
CA LEU A 969 -3.95 27.72 3.58
C LEU A 969 -4.03 29.14 4.14
N VAL A 970 -4.68 29.29 5.30
CA VAL A 970 -4.80 30.56 6.01
C VAL A 970 -4.46 30.36 7.48
N VAL A 971 -3.63 31.24 8.06
CA VAL A 971 -3.29 31.25 9.49
C VAL A 971 -3.85 32.51 10.12
N HIS A 972 -4.56 32.36 11.24
CA HIS A 972 -5.19 33.43 12.01
C HIS A 972 -4.71 33.43 13.46
N LYS A 973 -4.95 34.54 14.17
CA LYS A 973 -4.88 34.61 15.63
C LYS A 973 -6.26 35.00 16.17
N PRO A 974 -6.74 34.46 17.30
CA PRO A 974 -7.99 34.93 17.92
C PRO A 974 -7.94 36.43 18.30
N THR A 975 -6.71 36.93 18.44
CA THR A 975 -6.23 38.29 18.12
C THR A 975 -7.10 39.21 17.28
N ASP A 976 -7.17 38.84 16.01
CA ASP A 976 -7.22 39.72 14.85
C ASP A 976 -8.01 39.03 13.75
N ALA A 977 -8.91 39.77 13.10
CA ALA A 977 -9.68 39.28 11.96
C ALA A 977 -8.83 39.15 10.69
N GLY A 978 -7.67 39.82 10.64
CA GLY A 978 -6.66 39.63 9.61
C GLY A 978 -6.06 38.23 9.62
N ALA A 979 -5.79 37.70 8.43
CA ALA A 979 -4.94 36.51 8.28
C ALA A 979 -3.48 36.92 8.43
N VAL A 980 -2.75 36.25 9.32
CA VAL A 980 -1.33 36.49 9.59
C VAL A 980 -0.44 35.85 8.51
N TYR A 981 -0.93 34.79 7.87
CA TYR A 981 -0.30 34.14 6.71
C TYR A 981 -1.37 33.60 5.77
N ARG A 982 -1.10 33.66 4.46
CA ARG A 982 -1.91 33.06 3.39
C ARG A 982 -1.01 32.42 2.36
N ALA A 983 -1.36 31.23 1.89
CA ALA A 983 -0.68 30.54 0.79
C ALA A 983 -1.67 29.83 -0.13
N ARG A 984 -1.22 29.58 -1.36
CA ARG A 984 -1.87 28.72 -2.34
C ARG A 984 -0.82 27.77 -2.91
N PHE A 985 -1.17 26.50 -3.04
CA PHE A 985 -0.27 25.44 -3.52
C PHE A 985 -0.70 24.86 -4.86
N GLU A 986 0.22 24.17 -5.52
CA GLU A 986 -0.04 23.42 -6.76
C GLU A 986 -0.74 22.08 -6.46
N ALA A 987 -0.31 21.40 -5.39
CA ALA A 987 -0.90 20.19 -4.81
C ALA A 987 -2.10 20.50 -3.89
N PHE A 988 -2.93 19.51 -3.60
CA PHE A 988 -3.99 19.58 -2.59
C PHE A 988 -3.44 19.31 -1.19
N ILE A 989 -3.94 20.05 -0.19
CA ILE A 989 -3.65 19.78 1.22
C ILE A 989 -4.61 18.68 1.68
N SER A 990 -4.06 17.51 2.02
CA SER A 990 -4.84 16.38 2.53
C SER A 990 -5.12 16.50 4.02
N THR A 991 -4.15 16.99 4.81
CA THR A 991 -4.33 17.28 6.24
C THR A 991 -3.29 18.28 6.75
N LEU A 992 -3.60 18.89 7.90
CA LEU A 992 -2.85 19.97 8.53
C LEU A 992 -2.70 19.66 10.03
N LEU A 993 -1.47 19.63 10.54
CA LEU A 993 -1.17 19.18 11.89
C LEU A 993 -0.36 20.22 12.66
N ALA A 994 -0.66 20.45 13.94
CA ALA A 994 0.09 21.34 14.82
C ALA A 994 0.93 20.53 15.82
N GLY A 995 2.22 20.86 15.94
CA GLY A 995 3.15 20.22 16.87
C GLY A 995 3.19 20.91 18.24
N LYS A 996 3.44 20.13 19.30
CA LYS A 996 3.70 20.69 20.65
C LYS A 996 5.00 21.49 20.74
N ASP A 997 5.92 21.30 19.79
CA ASP A 997 7.23 21.96 19.70
C ASP A 997 7.15 23.48 19.46
N GLY A 998 5.95 24.03 19.22
CA GLY A 998 5.69 25.46 19.00
C GLY A 998 6.17 26.01 17.67
N ARG A 999 6.84 25.19 16.83
CA ARG A 999 7.50 25.66 15.61
C ARG A 999 6.48 26.16 14.58
N GLY A 1000 5.33 25.50 14.47
CA GLY A 1000 4.22 25.92 13.61
C GLY A 1000 3.30 24.77 13.21
N TYR A 1001 3.20 24.52 11.90
CA TYR A 1001 2.30 23.52 11.31
C TYR A 1001 3.05 22.60 10.34
N THR A 1002 2.69 21.32 10.34
CA THR A 1002 3.04 20.36 9.28
C THR A 1002 1.88 20.25 8.31
N ILE A 1003 2.17 20.44 7.02
CA ILE A 1003 1.22 20.36 5.91
C ILE A 1003 1.51 19.07 5.14
N VAL A 1004 0.47 18.25 4.92
CA VAL A 1004 0.55 16.99 4.17
C VAL A 1004 -0.19 17.15 2.84
N PHE A 1005 0.46 16.78 1.73
CA PHE A 1005 -0.07 16.98 0.38
C PHE A 1005 -0.46 15.66 -0.32
N ASP A 1006 -1.38 15.73 -1.27
CA ASP A 1006 -1.93 14.59 -2.02
C ASP A 1006 -0.90 13.84 -2.87
N ASP A 1007 0.11 14.55 -3.36
CA ASP A 1007 1.32 14.00 -4.00
C ASP A 1007 2.23 13.21 -3.04
N ALA A 1008 1.86 13.12 -1.75
CA ALA A 1008 2.61 12.56 -0.64
C ALA A 1008 3.91 13.32 -0.29
N THR A 1009 3.98 14.62 -0.58
CA THR A 1009 5.02 15.51 -0.03
C THR A 1009 4.60 16.13 1.31
N LEU A 1010 5.59 16.62 2.06
CA LEU A 1010 5.41 17.31 3.33
C LEU A 1010 6.06 18.69 3.28
N ARG A 1011 5.47 19.68 3.96
CA ARG A 1011 6.13 20.96 4.26
C ARG A 1011 5.85 21.40 5.70
N SER A 1012 6.86 21.96 6.36
CA SER A 1012 6.71 22.63 7.65
C SER A 1012 6.55 24.14 7.43
N LEU A 1013 5.43 24.71 7.87
CA LEU A 1013 5.23 26.15 7.99
C LEU A 1013 5.60 26.57 9.42
N SER A 1014 6.66 27.38 9.57
CA SER A 1014 7.22 27.75 10.87
C SER A 1014 7.17 29.25 11.14
N SER A 1015 6.96 29.66 12.39
CA SER A 1015 6.98 31.08 12.77
C SER A 1015 8.33 31.51 13.31
N THR A 1016 8.84 32.64 12.81
CA THR A 1016 10.07 33.30 13.29
C THR A 1016 9.90 33.92 14.69
N SER A 1017 8.68 33.91 15.25
CA SER A 1017 8.40 34.49 16.58
C SER A 1017 8.81 33.59 17.76
N VAL A 1018 9.12 32.32 17.51
CA VAL A 1018 9.68 31.39 18.51
C VAL A 1018 11.17 31.17 18.19
N PRO A 1019 12.11 31.46 19.12
CA PRO A 1019 13.53 31.24 18.86
C PRO A 1019 13.83 29.75 18.67
N ARG A 1020 14.79 29.43 17.80
CA ARG A 1020 15.28 28.06 17.62
C ARG A 1020 15.88 27.52 18.92
N THR A 1021 15.12 26.72 19.65
CA THR A 1021 15.67 25.75 20.60
C THR A 1021 16.43 24.69 19.81
N LEU A 1022 17.75 24.85 19.75
CA LEU A 1022 18.64 23.71 19.57
C LEU A 1022 18.36 22.74 20.73
N PRO A 1023 18.29 21.42 20.50
CA PRO A 1023 18.21 20.47 21.60
C PRO A 1023 19.48 20.61 22.45
N SER A 1024 19.31 20.93 23.74
CA SER A 1024 20.40 20.90 24.72
C SER A 1024 20.92 19.47 24.82
N ALA A 1025 22.23 19.29 24.73
CA ALA A 1025 22.88 18.00 24.85
C ALA A 1025 23.07 17.59 26.33
N ASP A 1026 21.99 17.69 27.12
CA ASP A 1026 21.93 17.36 28.53
C ASP A 1026 20.70 16.47 28.78
N ALA A 1027 20.96 15.18 28.96
CA ALA A 1027 19.99 14.25 29.55
C ALA A 1027 20.23 14.21 31.07
N PRO A 1028 19.16 14.15 31.90
CA PRO A 1028 19.33 14.21 33.35
C PRO A 1028 19.98 12.92 33.88
N ALA A 1029 21.22 13.03 34.35
CA ALA A 1029 21.78 12.06 35.29
C ALA A 1029 21.09 12.23 36.64
N THR A 1030 20.72 11.11 37.27
CA THR A 1030 20.08 11.11 38.60
C THR A 1030 21.06 11.48 39.70
N GLU A 1031 20.60 12.27 40.68
CA GLU A 1031 21.38 12.70 41.84
C GLU A 1031 21.77 11.54 42.77
N GLU A 1032 23.01 11.54 43.25
CA GLU A 1032 23.33 11.23 44.65
C GLU A 1032 24.14 12.39 45.24
N ALA A 1033 23.97 12.65 46.54
CA ALA A 1033 24.61 13.75 47.28
C ALA A 1033 26.09 13.39 47.65
N VAL A 1034 26.96 14.28 48.18
CA VAL A 1034 26.77 15.45 49.07
C VAL A 1034 27.94 16.45 48.95
N ASP A 1035 27.76 17.68 49.46
CA ASP A 1035 28.78 18.66 49.93
C ASP A 1035 30.02 18.97 49.05
N ALA A 1036 30.19 20.23 48.59
CA ALA A 1036 30.76 21.32 49.41
C ALA A 1036 31.15 22.61 48.61
N MET A 1037 30.81 23.78 49.19
CA MET A 1037 31.46 25.11 49.09
C MET A 1037 31.68 25.79 47.70
N ASP A 1038 31.01 26.93 47.52
CA ASP A 1038 31.35 27.97 46.52
C ASP A 1038 32.71 28.65 46.79
N VAL A 1039 33.38 29.09 45.71
CA VAL A 1039 34.40 30.17 45.75
C VAL A 1039 34.22 31.12 44.56
N GLU A 1040 33.71 32.31 44.87
CA GLU A 1040 33.85 33.62 44.19
C GLU A 1040 34.03 33.68 42.65
N ASP A 1041 32.92 34.01 41.97
CA ASP A 1041 32.90 34.91 40.80
C ASP A 1041 33.58 36.25 41.15
N PRO A 1042 34.28 36.94 40.22
CA PRO A 1042 33.57 38.08 39.61
C PRO A 1042 34.00 38.48 38.17
N SER A 1043 33.00 38.64 37.30
CA SER A 1043 32.83 39.88 36.46
C SER A 1043 33.79 40.09 35.25
N THR A 1044 33.57 40.99 34.28
CA THR A 1044 32.39 41.75 33.80
C THR A 1044 32.61 42.24 32.35
N SER A 1045 31.56 42.78 31.72
CA SER A 1045 31.58 43.71 30.56
C SER A 1045 32.21 43.21 29.23
N LEU A 1046 31.42 43.01 28.17
CA LEU A 1046 30.83 44.04 27.28
C LEU A 1046 31.85 44.88 26.51
N LEU A 1047 31.88 44.73 25.18
CA LEU A 1047 31.37 45.76 24.25
C LEU A 1047 31.22 45.23 22.81
N LEU A 1048 30.37 45.89 22.01
CA LEU A 1048 30.08 45.54 20.62
C LEU A 1048 30.94 46.37 19.66
N SER A 1049 31.36 45.79 18.53
CA SER A 1049 31.47 46.54 17.26
C SER A 1049 31.53 45.67 15.99
N SER A 1050 30.62 45.93 15.06
CA SER A 1050 30.79 45.87 13.58
C SER A 1050 31.61 44.75 12.92
N ALA A 1051 30.92 43.94 12.10
CA ALA A 1051 31.50 43.46 10.83
C ALA A 1051 31.62 44.64 9.82
N PRO A 1052 32.45 44.55 8.75
CA PRO A 1052 32.01 43.80 7.56
C PRO A 1052 33.10 43.02 6.79
N SER A 1053 32.60 42.05 6.00
CA SER A 1053 33.19 41.37 4.83
C SER A 1053 34.59 41.74 4.31
N SER A 1054 35.45 40.72 4.17
CA SER A 1054 36.17 40.46 2.88
C SER A 1054 36.79 39.05 2.80
N ARG A 1055 37.00 38.58 1.56
CA ARG A 1055 37.72 37.38 1.09
C ARG A 1055 38.50 37.84 -0.17
N PRO A 1056 39.53 37.12 -0.69
CA PRO A 1056 40.28 35.96 -0.18
C PRO A 1056 41.83 36.19 -0.31
N SER A 1057 42.60 35.18 -0.78
CA SER A 1057 44.06 35.10 -1.04
C SER A 1057 44.93 34.78 0.20
N THR A 1058 45.52 33.59 0.39
CA THR A 1058 46.56 32.81 -0.34
C THR A 1058 47.99 33.34 -0.19
N HIS A 1059 48.84 32.66 0.60
CA HIS A 1059 49.93 31.81 0.06
C HIS A 1059 50.74 31.04 1.13
N THR A 1060 51.39 29.95 0.67
CA THR A 1060 52.57 29.17 1.16
C THR A 1060 53.39 29.71 2.35
N THR A 1061 54.07 28.89 3.17
CA THR A 1061 55.00 27.78 2.78
C THR A 1061 55.22 26.75 3.90
N ALA A 1062 55.87 25.62 3.59
CA ALA A 1062 56.03 24.46 4.48
C ALA A 1062 57.27 24.48 5.42
N THR A 1063 57.18 23.77 6.56
CA THR A 1063 58.31 23.08 7.21
C THR A 1063 57.86 21.90 8.07
N GLN A 1064 58.64 20.82 8.04
CA GLN A 1064 58.71 19.71 9.01
C GLN A 1064 60.20 19.59 9.45
N PRO A 1065 60.59 18.70 10.40
CA PRO A 1065 60.06 18.48 11.75
C PRO A 1065 61.19 18.41 12.81
N ALA A 1066 60.90 18.52 14.12
CA ALA A 1066 61.79 18.01 15.19
C ALA A 1066 61.11 17.88 16.56
N ASN A 1067 61.60 16.90 17.33
CA ASN A 1067 61.22 16.47 18.68
C ASN A 1067 61.40 17.55 19.78
N ASP A 1068 60.65 17.45 20.88
CA ASP A 1068 61.13 16.82 22.14
C ASP A 1068 59.94 16.52 23.12
N PRO A 1069 60.12 15.79 24.26
CA PRO A 1069 59.06 14.90 24.77
C PRO A 1069 58.68 15.08 26.27
N LEU A 1070 57.89 14.13 26.77
CA LEU A 1070 57.63 13.77 28.19
C LEU A 1070 56.80 14.76 29.05
N ARG A 1071 55.50 14.46 29.20
CA ARG A 1071 55.05 13.62 30.33
C ARG A 1071 53.67 13.02 30.10
N LEU A 1072 53.48 11.79 30.58
CA LEU A 1072 52.22 11.05 30.51
C LEU A 1072 51.37 11.34 31.76
N GLN A 1073 50.07 11.55 31.56
CA GLN A 1073 49.06 11.03 32.49
C GLN A 1073 48.63 9.65 31.97
N ALA A 1074 48.32 8.73 32.86
CA ALA A 1074 47.97 7.35 32.49
C ALA A 1074 46.53 7.28 31.93
N PRO A 1075 46.27 6.42 30.94
CA PRO A 1075 44.90 6.03 30.61
C PRO A 1075 44.32 5.19 31.75
N GLU A 1076 42.99 5.12 31.82
CA GLU A 1076 42.29 4.13 32.64
C GLU A 1076 42.48 2.74 32.00
N ASP A 1077 42.86 1.74 32.81
CA ASP A 1077 43.03 0.37 32.32
C ASP A 1077 41.65 -0.24 32.01
N ASP A 1078 41.30 -0.32 30.73
CA ASP A 1078 40.14 -1.07 30.23
C ASP A 1078 40.39 -2.58 30.38
N ASP A 1079 40.23 -3.08 31.61
CA ASP A 1079 40.66 -4.42 32.06
C ASP A 1079 39.75 -5.57 31.55
N ARG A 1080 39.08 -5.37 30.40
CA ARG A 1080 38.26 -6.38 29.73
C ARG A 1080 39.15 -7.50 29.15
N PRO A 1081 38.85 -8.78 29.41
CA PRO A 1081 39.71 -9.88 29.01
C PRO A 1081 39.67 -10.14 27.50
N VAL A 1082 40.78 -9.86 26.82
CA VAL A 1082 40.96 -10.13 25.38
C VAL A 1082 41.18 -11.64 25.14
N VAL A 1083 40.06 -12.37 25.04
CA VAL A 1083 40.04 -13.78 24.64
C VAL A 1083 40.30 -13.93 23.14
N ARG A 1084 41.22 -14.82 22.74
CA ARG A 1084 41.47 -15.09 21.31
C ARG A 1084 40.39 -16.00 20.73
N PRO A 1085 39.93 -15.79 19.49
CA PRO A 1085 38.96 -16.69 18.84
C PRO A 1085 39.40 -18.16 18.81
N GLU A 1086 40.70 -18.41 18.67
CA GLU A 1086 41.32 -19.75 18.73
C GLU A 1086 41.05 -20.47 20.06
N GLN A 1087 41.07 -19.74 21.18
CA GLN A 1087 40.82 -20.31 22.51
C GLN A 1087 39.35 -20.66 22.68
N LEU A 1088 38.44 -19.78 22.23
CA LEU A 1088 37.01 -20.06 22.21
C LEU A 1088 36.69 -21.28 21.33
N ALA A 1089 37.25 -21.34 20.12
CA ALA A 1089 37.07 -22.47 19.21
C ALA A 1089 37.53 -23.79 19.83
N SER A 1090 38.67 -23.80 20.54
CA SER A 1090 39.21 -25.00 21.18
C SER A 1090 38.30 -25.62 22.26
N LEU A 1091 37.35 -24.87 22.83
CA LEU A 1091 36.34 -25.40 23.75
C LEU A 1091 35.22 -26.19 23.04
N PHE A 1092 34.98 -25.92 21.75
CA PHE A 1092 33.92 -26.55 20.96
C PHE A 1092 34.43 -27.61 19.96
N ASP A 1093 35.71 -27.57 19.59
CA ASP A 1093 36.34 -28.49 18.61
C ASP A 1093 36.73 -29.87 19.21
N VAL A 1094 36.11 -30.25 20.32
CA VAL A 1094 36.45 -31.44 21.13
C VAL A 1094 35.87 -32.74 20.55
N GLY A 1095 34.90 -32.67 19.63
CA GLY A 1095 34.35 -33.84 18.96
C GLY A 1095 33.08 -33.59 18.16
N GLN A 1096 32.44 -34.68 17.69
CA GLN A 1096 31.11 -34.59 17.06
C GLN A 1096 30.05 -34.18 18.10
N SER A 1097 29.01 -33.47 17.66
CA SER A 1097 28.07 -32.74 18.53
C SER A 1097 27.29 -33.57 19.57
N PHE A 1098 27.23 -34.89 19.44
CA PHE A 1098 26.63 -35.80 20.43
C PHE A 1098 27.62 -36.33 21.48
N ALA A 1099 28.91 -36.03 21.35
CA ALA A 1099 30.00 -36.47 22.23
C ALA A 1099 30.69 -35.31 22.98
N MET A 1100 30.12 -34.09 22.89
CA MET A 1100 30.58 -32.93 23.66
C MET A 1100 30.31 -33.11 25.17
N PRO A 1101 31.04 -32.41 26.06
CA PRO A 1101 30.73 -32.37 27.48
C PRO A 1101 29.30 -31.86 27.76
N PRO A 1102 28.74 -32.09 28.96
CA PRO A 1102 27.48 -31.49 29.39
C PRO A 1102 27.46 -29.97 29.16
N VAL A 1103 26.30 -29.43 28.77
CA VAL A 1103 26.15 -27.99 28.47
C VAL A 1103 26.56 -27.10 29.65
N ARG A 1104 26.34 -27.58 30.90
CA ARG A 1104 26.82 -26.93 32.11
C ARG A 1104 28.34 -26.80 32.14
N ASP A 1105 29.06 -27.87 31.86
CA ASP A 1105 30.52 -27.94 31.94
C ASP A 1105 31.15 -27.07 30.85
N MET A 1106 30.55 -27.05 29.65
CA MET A 1106 30.93 -26.11 28.58
C MET A 1106 30.66 -24.65 28.97
N PHE A 1107 29.54 -24.36 29.63
CA PHE A 1107 29.22 -23.02 30.12
C PHE A 1107 30.19 -22.58 31.23
N GLU A 1108 30.50 -23.44 32.20
CA GLU A 1108 31.50 -23.17 33.25
C GLU A 1108 32.91 -22.98 32.64
N ALA A 1109 33.26 -23.69 31.56
CA ALA A 1109 34.52 -23.49 30.83
C ALA A 1109 34.57 -22.15 30.06
N VAL A 1110 33.48 -21.75 29.39
CA VAL A 1110 33.40 -20.43 28.72
C VAL A 1110 33.40 -19.29 29.75
N VAL A 1111 32.65 -19.41 30.83
CA VAL A 1111 32.68 -18.44 31.94
C VAL A 1111 34.08 -18.39 32.59
N GLY A 1112 34.78 -19.52 32.70
CA GLY A 1112 36.18 -19.57 33.13
C GLY A 1112 37.18 -18.93 32.16
N LEU A 1113 36.85 -18.81 30.87
CA LEU A 1113 37.66 -18.15 29.84
C LEU A 1113 37.50 -16.62 29.87
N PHE A 1114 36.30 -16.13 30.22
CA PHE A 1114 35.99 -14.69 30.34
C PHE A 1114 36.06 -14.15 31.78
N GLY A 1115 36.14 -15.01 32.80
CA GLY A 1115 36.14 -14.63 34.22
C GLY A 1115 37.52 -14.69 34.86
N ARG A 1116 38.14 -13.51 35.12
CA ARG A 1116 39.32 -13.45 36.00
C ARG A 1116 38.94 -13.81 37.44
N LYS A 1117 39.82 -14.54 38.13
CA LYS A 1117 39.84 -14.52 39.61
C LYS A 1117 40.39 -13.17 40.08
N PRO A 1118 39.84 -12.57 41.15
CA PRO A 1118 40.33 -11.29 41.66
C PRO A 1118 41.78 -11.41 42.13
N ASN A 1119 42.61 -10.42 41.76
CA ASN A 1119 43.99 -10.35 42.23
C ASN A 1119 44.03 -10.19 43.75
N ALA A 1120 44.76 -11.06 44.44
CA ALA A 1120 45.03 -10.89 45.87
C ALA A 1120 45.82 -9.58 46.08
N ARG A 1121 45.41 -8.79 47.10
CA ARG A 1121 46.07 -7.52 47.44
C ARG A 1121 47.57 -7.74 47.66
N ARG A 1122 48.41 -6.96 46.97
CA ARG A 1122 49.77 -6.72 47.45
C ARG A 1122 49.68 -5.82 48.67
N GLU A 1123 50.35 -6.22 49.74
CA GLU A 1123 50.57 -5.37 50.91
C GLU A 1123 51.55 -4.24 50.54
N VAL A 1124 51.35 -3.06 51.13
CA VAL A 1124 52.22 -1.90 50.93
C VAL A 1124 53.25 -1.89 52.06
N GLU A 1125 54.48 -2.34 51.80
CA GLU A 1125 55.60 -1.99 52.67
C GLU A 1125 55.92 -0.51 52.49
N VAL A 1126 55.85 0.25 53.59
CA VAL A 1126 56.16 1.69 53.61
C VAL A 1126 57.62 1.89 53.99
N ARG A 1127 58.42 2.43 53.06
CA ARG A 1127 59.67 3.15 53.36
C ARG A 1127 60.16 4.00 52.19
#